data_AF-A0A3D2HT65-F1
#
_entry.id   AF-A0A3D2HT65-F1
#
_cell.length_a   1.000
_cell.length_b   1.000
_cell.length_c   1.000
_cell.angle_alpha   90.00
_cell.angle_beta   90.00
_cell.angle_gamma   90.00
#
_symmetry.space_group_name_H-M   'P 1'
#
loop_
_entity.id
_entity.type
_entity.pdbx_description
1 polymer ?
#
loop_
_entity_poly.entity_id
_entity_poly.type
_entity_poly.pdbx_seq_one_letter_code
_entity_poly.pdbx_strand_id
1 'polypeptide(L)'
;MKRHRKITSLLLVAAMVLTAFAVTAFSASAATTTGSSVYFDNSKYNWENVYVYAYGTKNNAEWPGELMEKTDDGLYTKSFPSTYKSESIIFTNGLEKGEGKEQYPTGAGLSLKTGECKLLTADLNWVDYGKPDDHGYGFCYTASGTGFSSDSMQVKLGLKNAAKGYYSIDGSEKTAFSNNEVITIGEGKIGNSAVTLTLYATGSDGVETEQTYTFKKSFTPTKTTFSSKSDGHTTEAEVGYYATNPDLQLGKNKTITVDGDVSDWDSSMIIAQGVANDDPRVYMPSAMHEQPWDAYALYAAWDNDNLYFMWEMANTSYIISPEDNFAASNEARPWRNSIPMYLALSIDPSKQATGKEVGTNKDGSTYTNPFVWGCVGGVAKDGGTSFTTHVDTLIAMDSNNSNGGASIFKADTLDSDGTYMFNYDSRVPIGVRSFQAQDNQNGFKIKYANGTASDTLYGINSPKGSRVLGDNTDMNSNWADFFDLGYKDSYGFIYEVAIPFTTLGIDKDYIETNGIGAMQILTYGTSGMDTLPHDPSMLDCADVEYSYDPSTSHEKEDIDNITVPLARVGALLDDTVINYAPLEVNFGADLNSGQSAGTSINIKAEAYNSTGDLEYEFSINGKSVQKSSSASYLWTPSETGTYQLSVTATDSDGKSVTESVSYTVGAAQETHELGDVNLDGVVDIKDATEIQKYCVELVSFNALQLSLADFNKDGSVTVSDATEIQRFLVS
;
A
#
# COMPACT_ATOMS: atom_id res chain seq x y z
N MET A 1 -19.84 24.53 13.40
CA MET A 1 -19.50 23.10 13.56
C MET A 1 -18.04 22.74 13.20
N LYS A 2 -17.27 23.53 12.43
CA LYS A 2 -15.83 23.29 12.15
C LYS A 2 -14.86 23.44 13.35
N ARG A 3 -15.31 23.97 14.50
CA ARG A 3 -14.44 24.26 15.67
C ARG A 3 -14.47 23.18 16.76
N HIS A 4 -15.39 22.21 16.68
CA HIS A 4 -15.45 21.10 17.64
C HIS A 4 -14.72 19.84 17.16
N ARG A 5 -14.66 19.56 15.85
CA ARG A 5 -13.87 18.44 15.30
C ARG A 5 -12.35 18.63 15.41
N LYS A 6 -11.86 19.88 15.36
CA LYS A 6 -10.42 20.17 15.52
C LYS A 6 -9.89 19.97 16.95
N ILE A 7 -10.74 20.00 17.98
CA ILE A 7 -10.29 19.86 19.38
C ILE A 7 -10.19 18.38 19.78
N THR A 8 -11.04 17.51 19.22
CA THR A 8 -10.96 16.06 19.43
C THR A 8 -9.78 15.43 18.68
N SER A 9 -9.49 15.85 17.44
CA SER A 9 -8.29 15.39 16.72
C SER A 9 -6.98 15.91 17.33
N LEU A 10 -6.92 17.14 17.88
CA LEU A 10 -5.71 17.62 18.55
C LEU A 10 -5.44 16.92 19.90
N LEU A 11 -6.47 16.45 20.62
CA LEU A 11 -6.30 15.69 21.85
C LEU A 11 -5.92 14.23 21.58
N LEU A 12 -6.36 13.63 20.47
CA LEU A 12 -5.89 12.32 20.02
C LEU A 12 -4.43 12.39 19.53
N VAL A 13 -4.08 13.42 18.75
CA VAL A 13 -2.70 13.64 18.29
C VAL A 13 -1.79 14.04 19.45
N ALA A 14 -2.24 14.85 20.42
CA ALA A 14 -1.43 15.16 21.61
C ALA A 14 -1.24 13.98 22.57
N ALA A 15 -2.16 13.00 22.60
CA ALA A 15 -2.00 11.76 23.34
C ALA A 15 -1.11 10.74 22.59
N MET A 16 -1.15 10.73 21.25
CA MET A 16 -0.27 9.92 20.40
C MET A 16 1.15 10.49 20.30
N VAL A 17 1.31 11.80 20.42
CA VAL A 17 2.63 12.48 20.41
C VAL A 17 3.31 12.45 21.79
N LEU A 18 2.59 12.17 22.88
CA LEU A 18 3.19 12.11 24.22
C LEU A 18 3.82 10.75 24.59
N THR A 19 3.58 9.68 23.83
CA THR A 19 4.27 8.39 24.03
C THR A 19 5.52 8.22 23.16
N ALA A 20 5.74 9.10 22.18
CA ALA A 20 6.87 9.04 21.24
C ALA A 20 8.12 9.87 21.65
N PHE A 21 8.13 10.51 22.84
CA PHE A 21 9.28 11.27 23.32
C PHE A 21 9.64 10.93 24.77
N ALA A 22 10.00 9.68 25.03
CA ALA A 22 10.92 9.36 26.11
C ALA A 22 12.35 9.30 25.53
N VAL A 23 12.95 10.47 25.29
CA VAL A 23 14.40 10.55 25.05
C VAL A 23 15.06 10.20 26.39
N THR A 24 15.41 8.93 26.57
CA THR A 24 16.40 8.55 27.58
C THR A 24 17.71 9.23 27.19
N ALA A 25 18.08 10.27 27.94
CA ALA A 25 19.38 10.88 27.87
C ALA A 25 20.44 9.85 28.27
N PHE A 26 20.88 9.04 27.32
CA PHE A 26 22.14 8.32 27.45
C PHE A 26 23.26 9.35 27.39
N SER A 27 24.04 9.42 28.46
CA SER A 27 25.36 10.03 28.46
C SER A 27 26.16 9.43 27.31
N ALA A 28 26.42 10.23 26.28
CA ALA A 28 27.22 9.85 25.12
C ALA A 28 28.63 9.45 25.56
N SER A 29 28.89 8.15 25.67
CA SER A 29 30.26 7.65 25.49
C SER A 29 30.61 7.84 24.02
N ALA A 30 31.74 8.48 23.74
CA ALA A 30 32.21 8.72 22.39
C ALA A 30 32.14 7.44 21.54
N ALA A 31 31.27 7.44 20.53
CA ALA A 31 31.15 6.33 19.60
C ALA A 31 32.45 6.21 18.81
N THR A 32 33.17 5.10 18.99
CA THR A 32 34.09 4.61 17.97
C THR A 32 33.27 4.43 16.70
N THR A 33 33.65 5.08 15.61
CA THR A 33 32.97 4.97 14.30
C THR A 33 33.12 3.54 13.78
N THR A 34 32.21 2.67 14.19
CA THR A 34 32.09 1.30 13.71
C THR A 34 31.73 1.32 12.22
N GLY A 35 32.24 0.33 11.50
CA GLY A 35 32.01 0.15 10.08
C GLY A 35 30.57 -0.27 9.77
N SER A 36 30.34 -0.93 8.65
CA SER A 36 29.08 -1.63 8.35
C SER A 36 29.35 -3.13 8.19
N SER A 37 28.33 -3.96 8.40
CA SER A 37 28.45 -5.41 8.20
C SER A 37 27.24 -5.96 7.46
N VAL A 38 27.46 -7.01 6.67
CA VAL A 38 26.39 -7.75 5.99
C VAL A 38 26.51 -9.23 6.28
N TYR A 39 25.35 -9.86 6.40
CA TYR A 39 25.20 -11.29 6.58
C TYR A 39 24.31 -11.86 5.48
N PHE A 40 24.56 -13.10 5.10
CA PHE A 40 23.81 -13.81 4.08
C PHE A 40 23.51 -15.23 4.52
N ASP A 41 22.22 -15.56 4.52
CA ASP A 41 21.74 -16.93 4.67
C ASP A 41 21.73 -17.63 3.30
N ASN A 42 22.75 -18.46 3.09
CA ASN A 42 22.97 -19.15 1.82
C ASN A 42 22.09 -20.42 1.66
N SER A 43 21.14 -20.71 2.56
CA SER A 43 20.35 -21.94 2.50
C SER A 43 19.43 -22.05 1.28
N LYS A 44 18.97 -20.92 0.73
CA LYS A 44 18.17 -20.89 -0.51
C LYS A 44 18.98 -21.25 -1.75
N TYR A 45 20.19 -20.73 -1.85
CA TYR A 45 21.04 -20.84 -3.03
C TYR A 45 21.99 -22.03 -2.99
N ASN A 46 22.43 -22.43 -1.80
CA ASN A 46 23.40 -23.49 -1.58
C ASN A 46 24.69 -23.29 -2.39
N TRP A 47 25.16 -22.04 -2.52
CA TRP A 47 26.41 -21.75 -3.22
C TRP A 47 27.60 -22.35 -2.48
N GLU A 48 28.52 -22.97 -3.20
CA GLU A 48 29.75 -23.51 -2.63
C GLU A 48 30.60 -22.39 -1.99
N ASN A 49 30.71 -21.26 -2.69
CA ASN A 49 31.39 -20.06 -2.23
C ASN A 49 30.45 -18.86 -2.34
N VAL A 50 30.44 -18.02 -1.31
CA VAL A 50 29.64 -16.78 -1.30
C VAL A 50 30.59 -15.60 -1.36
N TYR A 51 30.36 -14.72 -2.34
CA TYR A 51 31.05 -13.46 -2.50
C TYR A 51 30.08 -12.30 -2.29
N VAL A 52 30.61 -11.17 -1.85
CA VAL A 52 29.90 -9.90 -1.77
C VAL A 52 30.59 -8.84 -2.61
N TYR A 53 29.82 -8.26 -3.52
CA TYR A 53 30.20 -7.08 -4.29
C TYR A 53 29.47 -5.86 -3.71
N ALA A 54 30.24 -4.96 -3.12
CA ALA A 54 29.74 -3.72 -2.57
C ALA A 54 30.17 -2.57 -3.48
N TYR A 55 29.22 -1.76 -3.94
CA TYR A 55 29.47 -0.67 -4.90
C TYR A 55 28.74 0.62 -4.51
N GLY A 56 29.07 1.71 -5.20
CA GLY A 56 28.61 3.07 -4.91
C GLY A 56 29.73 4.07 -5.21
N THR A 57 30.03 4.97 -4.27
CA THR A 57 31.18 5.88 -4.39
C THR A 57 32.53 5.14 -4.54
N LYS A 58 32.67 3.97 -3.92
CA LYS A 58 33.86 3.12 -4.04
C LYS A 58 33.44 1.65 -4.00
N ASN A 59 34.05 0.84 -4.86
CA ASN A 59 33.84 -0.61 -4.89
C ASN A 59 34.82 -1.32 -3.94
N ASN A 60 34.41 -2.47 -3.39
CA ASN A 60 35.24 -3.21 -2.44
C ASN A 60 36.33 -3.98 -3.18
N ALA A 61 35.96 -4.58 -4.31
CA ALA A 61 36.86 -5.26 -5.23
C ALA A 61 36.33 -5.11 -6.67
N GLU A 62 37.06 -5.64 -7.64
CA GLU A 62 36.50 -5.89 -8.97
C GLU A 62 35.44 -6.99 -8.89
N TRP A 63 34.48 -6.99 -9.83
CA TRP A 63 33.51 -8.08 -9.93
C TRP A 63 34.23 -9.44 -10.01
N PRO A 64 33.82 -10.50 -9.27
CA PRO A 64 32.55 -10.68 -8.54
C PRO A 64 32.55 -10.23 -7.07
N GLY A 65 33.51 -9.41 -6.65
CA GLY A 65 33.60 -8.92 -5.27
C GLY A 65 34.54 -9.76 -4.42
N GLU A 66 34.35 -9.71 -3.09
CA GLU A 66 35.22 -10.37 -2.13
C GLU A 66 34.55 -11.59 -1.51
N LEU A 67 35.33 -12.64 -1.26
CA LEU A 67 34.85 -13.84 -0.58
C LEU A 67 34.37 -13.49 0.83
N MET A 68 33.21 -14.03 1.21
CA MET A 68 32.63 -13.89 2.53
C MET A 68 33.11 -14.97 3.49
N GLU A 69 33.13 -14.66 4.78
CA GLU A 69 33.54 -15.57 5.83
C GLU A 69 32.32 -16.32 6.38
N LYS A 70 32.41 -17.64 6.51
CA LYS A 70 31.32 -18.43 7.12
C LYS A 70 31.42 -18.38 8.64
N THR A 71 30.34 -18.01 9.30
CA THR A 71 30.21 -17.95 10.75
C THR A 71 29.78 -19.30 11.34
N ASP A 72 29.92 -19.47 12.65
CA ASP A 72 29.61 -20.72 13.35
C ASP A 72 28.12 -21.10 13.28
N ASP A 73 27.23 -20.11 13.16
CA ASP A 73 25.79 -20.27 12.93
C ASP A 73 25.42 -20.53 11.46
N GLY A 74 26.41 -20.68 10.58
CA GLY A 74 26.23 -21.07 9.19
C GLY A 74 25.94 -19.93 8.21
N LEU A 75 25.82 -18.69 8.69
CA LEU A 75 25.71 -17.50 7.85
C LEU A 75 27.05 -17.16 7.18
N TYR A 76 27.00 -16.33 6.16
CA TYR A 76 28.19 -15.75 5.53
C TYR A 76 28.25 -14.27 5.84
N THR A 77 29.38 -13.75 6.28
CA THR A 77 29.54 -12.36 6.71
C THR A 77 30.67 -11.61 6.02
N LYS A 78 30.53 -10.29 5.94
CA LYS A 78 31.59 -9.35 5.58
C LYS A 78 31.42 -8.03 6.34
N SER A 79 32.53 -7.53 6.88
CA SER A 79 32.61 -6.21 7.51
C SER A 79 33.38 -5.22 6.66
N PHE A 80 32.88 -4.00 6.61
CA PHE A 80 33.45 -2.87 5.88
C PHE A 80 33.87 -1.79 6.86
N PRO A 81 35.10 -1.23 6.79
CA PRO A 81 35.53 -0.20 7.72
C PRO A 81 34.70 1.09 7.55
N SER A 82 34.61 1.94 8.57
CA SER A 82 33.82 3.19 8.51
C SER A 82 34.32 4.21 7.47
N THR A 83 35.54 4.05 6.98
CA THR A 83 36.08 4.81 5.84
C THR A 83 35.52 4.34 4.49
N TYR A 84 34.90 3.18 4.45
CA TYR A 84 34.30 2.58 3.27
C TYR A 84 32.80 2.88 3.25
N LYS A 85 32.37 3.62 2.23
CA LYS A 85 30.98 4.00 2.01
C LYS A 85 30.46 3.22 0.79
N SER A 86 30.07 1.97 1.02
CA SER A 86 29.18 1.29 0.09
C SER A 86 27.80 1.91 0.15
N GLU A 87 27.10 1.91 -0.98
CA GLU A 87 25.71 2.33 -1.07
C GLU A 87 24.81 1.15 -1.43
N SER A 88 25.37 0.13 -2.12
CA SER A 88 24.65 -1.05 -2.60
C SER A 88 25.45 -2.34 -2.47
N ILE A 89 24.75 -3.45 -2.25
CA ILE A 89 25.30 -4.80 -1.99
C ILE A 89 24.70 -5.82 -2.96
N ILE A 90 25.54 -6.66 -3.55
CA ILE A 90 25.15 -7.85 -4.32
C ILE A 90 25.90 -9.06 -3.76
N PHE A 91 25.17 -10.15 -3.51
CA PHE A 91 25.71 -11.46 -3.18
C PHE A 91 25.83 -12.29 -4.46
N THR A 92 26.90 -13.08 -4.60
CA THR A 92 27.12 -13.91 -5.80
C THR A 92 27.89 -15.18 -5.48
N ASN A 93 27.75 -16.19 -6.34
CA ASN A 93 28.50 -17.44 -6.25
C ASN A 93 29.97 -17.32 -6.71
N GLY A 94 30.44 -16.12 -7.05
CA GLY A 94 31.83 -15.85 -7.37
C GLY A 94 32.25 -16.25 -8.79
N LEU A 95 31.31 -16.61 -9.67
CA LEU A 95 31.60 -16.95 -11.05
C LEU A 95 31.56 -15.71 -11.97
N GLU A 96 32.50 -15.65 -12.92
CA GLU A 96 32.49 -14.65 -13.98
C GLU A 96 31.41 -14.96 -15.04
N LYS A 97 31.17 -14.03 -15.99
CA LYS A 97 30.10 -14.15 -16.99
C LYS A 97 30.17 -15.49 -17.75
N GLY A 98 29.10 -16.30 -17.68
CA GLY A 98 29.00 -17.60 -18.35
C GLY A 98 27.93 -18.50 -17.74
N GLU A 99 27.99 -19.80 -18.07
CA GLU A 99 27.10 -20.82 -17.50
C GLU A 99 27.32 -20.97 -15.99
N GLY A 100 26.23 -20.98 -15.22
CA GLY A 100 26.25 -21.18 -13.77
C GLY A 100 26.43 -19.92 -12.92
N LYS A 101 26.57 -18.72 -13.51
CA LYS A 101 26.61 -17.47 -12.75
C LYS A 101 25.28 -17.26 -12.01
N GLU A 102 25.37 -17.04 -10.70
CA GLU A 102 24.23 -16.65 -9.87
C GLU A 102 24.57 -15.43 -9.01
N GLN A 103 23.56 -14.57 -8.82
CA GLN A 103 23.66 -13.40 -7.94
C GLN A 103 22.29 -13.07 -7.35
N TYR A 104 22.31 -12.39 -6.21
CA TYR A 104 21.15 -11.72 -5.66
C TYR A 104 21.54 -10.35 -5.06
N PRO A 105 20.75 -9.31 -5.30
CA PRO A 105 19.66 -9.25 -6.27
C PRO A 105 20.18 -9.36 -7.73
N THR A 106 19.30 -9.73 -8.66
CA THR A 106 19.62 -9.79 -10.09
C THR A 106 19.70 -8.40 -10.73
N GLY A 107 18.98 -7.43 -10.15
CA GLY A 107 18.96 -6.01 -10.53
C GLY A 107 19.81 -5.12 -9.62
N ALA A 108 19.22 -4.03 -9.14
CA ALA A 108 19.87 -3.07 -8.25
C ALA A 108 20.24 -3.70 -6.90
N GLY A 109 21.46 -3.44 -6.42
CA GLY A 109 21.97 -3.95 -5.15
C GLY A 109 21.23 -3.41 -3.93
N LEU A 110 21.23 -4.20 -2.86
CA LEU A 110 20.57 -3.90 -1.59
C LEU A 110 21.27 -2.74 -0.89
N SER A 111 20.51 -1.78 -0.38
CA SER A 111 21.10 -0.59 0.26
C SER A 111 21.80 -0.94 1.57
N LEU A 112 22.99 -0.36 1.78
CA LEU A 112 23.73 -0.46 3.05
C LEU A 112 24.36 0.90 3.39
N LYS A 113 23.96 1.50 4.52
CA LYS A 113 24.55 2.76 5.00
C LYS A 113 25.67 2.50 6.00
N THR A 114 26.55 3.50 6.19
CA THR A 114 27.62 3.44 7.20
C THR A 114 27.02 3.23 8.59
N GLY A 115 27.53 2.23 9.32
CA GLY A 115 27.07 1.91 10.69
C GLY A 115 25.97 0.84 10.74
N GLU A 116 25.38 0.47 9.60
CA GLU A 116 24.34 -0.57 9.54
C GLU A 116 24.93 -1.98 9.59
N CYS A 117 24.17 -2.89 10.19
CA CYS A 117 24.38 -4.32 10.13
C CYS A 117 23.11 -4.97 9.58
N LYS A 118 23.21 -5.64 8.43
CA LYS A 118 22.05 -6.18 7.70
C LYS A 118 22.20 -7.67 7.43
N LEU A 119 21.08 -8.38 7.38
CA LEU A 119 21.01 -9.79 7.01
C LEU A 119 20.10 -9.94 5.78
N LEU A 120 20.59 -10.63 4.75
CA LEU A 120 19.74 -11.19 3.71
C LEU A 120 19.33 -12.61 4.13
N THR A 121 18.05 -12.80 4.41
CA THR A 121 17.51 -14.07 4.92
C THR A 121 17.34 -15.10 3.80
N ALA A 122 17.09 -16.37 4.15
CA ALA A 122 16.75 -17.42 3.18
C ALA A 122 15.55 -17.07 2.30
N ASP A 123 14.57 -16.37 2.88
CA ASP A 123 13.36 -15.89 2.20
C ASP A 123 13.62 -14.63 1.35
N LEU A 124 14.88 -14.18 1.25
CA LEU A 124 15.34 -13.01 0.52
C LEU A 124 14.90 -11.66 1.11
N ASN A 125 14.63 -11.62 2.43
CA ASN A 125 14.32 -10.36 3.11
C ASN A 125 15.61 -9.67 3.55
N TRP A 126 15.71 -8.35 3.29
CA TRP A 126 16.83 -7.52 3.73
C TRP A 126 16.51 -6.83 5.06
N VAL A 127 16.92 -7.46 6.17
CA VAL A 127 16.48 -7.09 7.52
C VAL A 127 17.60 -6.44 8.35
N ASP A 128 17.22 -5.60 9.30
CA ASP A 128 18.13 -5.07 10.32
C ASP A 128 18.64 -6.19 11.23
N TYR A 129 19.96 -6.32 11.35
CA TYR A 129 20.64 -7.39 12.09
C TYR A 129 21.52 -6.82 13.21
N GLY A 130 20.97 -5.85 13.95
CA GLY A 130 21.64 -5.17 15.07
C GLY A 130 22.71 -4.18 14.62
N LYS A 131 23.87 -4.20 15.29
CA LYS A 131 25.03 -3.35 14.96
C LYS A 131 26.25 -4.18 14.57
N PRO A 132 27.24 -3.57 13.88
CA PRO A 132 28.49 -4.23 13.49
C PRO A 132 29.47 -4.28 14.68
N ASP A 133 29.04 -4.95 15.75
CA ASP A 133 29.81 -5.27 16.96
C ASP A 133 29.43 -6.68 17.47
N ASP A 134 30.09 -7.10 18.54
CA ASP A 134 29.99 -8.45 19.10
C ASP A 134 28.89 -8.60 20.15
N HIS A 135 28.10 -7.54 20.42
CA HIS A 135 27.00 -7.62 21.38
C HIS A 135 25.90 -8.59 20.89
N GLY A 136 25.10 -9.09 21.82
CA GLY A 136 23.89 -9.85 21.49
C GLY A 136 22.76 -8.94 21.03
N TYR A 137 22.04 -9.27 19.96
CA TYR A 137 20.87 -8.51 19.48
C TYR A 137 19.68 -9.44 19.21
N GLY A 138 18.48 -8.98 19.58
CA GLY A 138 17.25 -9.51 19.01
C GLY A 138 16.93 -8.76 17.72
N PHE A 139 16.43 -9.47 16.71
CA PHE A 139 15.97 -8.85 15.47
C PHE A 139 14.65 -9.47 14.99
N CYS A 140 13.93 -8.76 14.12
CA CYS A 140 12.71 -9.23 13.49
C CYS A 140 12.94 -9.53 12.02
N TYR A 141 12.42 -10.67 11.54
CA TYR A 141 12.47 -11.04 10.13
C TYR A 141 11.47 -10.24 9.28
N THR A 142 10.42 -9.71 9.92
CA THR A 142 9.47 -8.80 9.29
C THR A 142 9.99 -7.37 9.41
N ALA A 143 9.94 -6.62 8.31
CA ALA A 143 10.42 -5.24 8.29
C ALA A 143 9.62 -4.35 9.25
N SER A 144 10.31 -3.40 9.90
CA SER A 144 9.63 -2.33 10.62
C SER A 144 8.84 -1.46 9.63
N GLY A 145 7.64 -1.05 10.03
CA GLY A 145 6.69 -0.30 9.22
C GLY A 145 5.67 -1.16 8.48
N THR A 146 5.78 -2.49 8.52
CA THR A 146 4.82 -3.38 7.84
C THR A 146 3.39 -3.16 8.35
N GLY A 147 2.47 -2.95 7.42
CA GLY A 147 1.04 -2.80 7.64
C GLY A 147 0.26 -4.13 7.57
N PHE A 148 -0.87 -4.21 8.25
CA PHE A 148 -1.82 -5.34 8.19
C PHE A 148 -3.24 -4.91 8.58
N SER A 149 -4.26 -5.58 8.04
CA SER A 149 -5.68 -5.31 8.35
C SER A 149 -6.37 -6.40 9.17
N SER A 150 -5.72 -7.56 9.34
CA SER A 150 -6.24 -8.65 10.16
C SER A 150 -6.23 -8.30 11.66
N ASP A 151 -6.99 -9.06 12.47
CA ASP A 151 -7.00 -8.88 13.93
C ASP A 151 -5.60 -9.00 14.55
N SER A 152 -4.75 -9.83 13.95
CA SER A 152 -3.38 -10.04 14.36
C SER A 152 -2.50 -10.44 13.17
N MET A 153 -1.19 -10.29 13.34
CA MET A 153 -0.16 -10.76 12.41
C MET A 153 0.86 -11.61 13.18
N GLN A 154 1.42 -12.61 12.49
CA GLN A 154 2.56 -13.38 13.00
C GLN A 154 3.87 -12.72 12.56
N VAL A 155 4.81 -12.58 13.49
CA VAL A 155 6.17 -12.09 13.21
C VAL A 155 7.21 -13.06 13.76
N LYS A 156 8.21 -13.36 12.94
CA LYS A 156 9.32 -14.24 13.33
C LYS A 156 10.45 -13.41 13.91
N LEU A 157 10.98 -13.86 15.04
CA LEU A 157 12.07 -13.23 15.79
C LEU A 157 13.36 -14.02 15.63
N GLY A 158 14.50 -13.36 15.71
CA GLY A 158 15.81 -13.98 15.67
C GLY A 158 16.80 -13.37 16.67
N LEU A 159 17.91 -14.07 16.87
CA LEU A 159 19.00 -13.69 17.75
C LEU A 159 20.33 -13.66 17.01
N LYS A 160 21.09 -12.59 17.20
CA LYS A 160 22.51 -12.47 16.84
C LYS A 160 23.34 -12.54 18.11
N ASN A 161 24.38 -13.38 18.15
CA ASN A 161 25.34 -13.48 19.26
C ASN A 161 24.72 -13.69 20.66
N ALA A 162 23.49 -14.24 20.73
CA ALA A 162 22.77 -14.47 21.97
C ALA A 162 22.04 -15.81 21.90
N ALA A 163 21.96 -16.52 23.04
CA ALA A 163 21.22 -17.79 23.14
C ALA A 163 19.73 -17.58 23.48
N LYS A 164 19.40 -16.45 24.10
CA LYS A 164 18.05 -16.10 24.54
C LYS A 164 17.81 -14.61 24.40
N GLY A 165 16.59 -14.22 24.02
CA GLY A 165 16.13 -12.84 24.03
C GLY A 165 14.85 -12.65 24.82
N TYR A 166 14.39 -11.41 24.87
CA TYR A 166 13.09 -11.04 25.41
C TYR A 166 12.39 -10.06 24.48
N TYR A 167 11.07 -10.12 24.40
CA TYR A 167 10.27 -9.15 23.68
C TYR A 167 9.27 -8.45 24.61
N SER A 168 8.83 -7.26 24.20
CA SER A 168 7.76 -6.48 24.82
C SER A 168 6.91 -5.86 23.72
N ILE A 169 5.59 -6.01 23.80
CA ILE A 169 4.65 -5.46 22.82
C ILE A 169 3.85 -4.35 23.49
N ASP A 170 3.91 -3.15 22.93
CA ASP A 170 3.30 -1.93 23.46
C ASP A 170 3.63 -1.68 24.95
N GLY A 171 4.85 -2.04 25.37
CA GLY A 171 5.30 -1.88 26.76
C GLY A 171 4.82 -2.98 27.71
N SER A 172 4.36 -4.12 27.20
CA SER A 172 4.09 -5.31 28.02
C SER A 172 5.32 -5.75 28.81
N GLU A 173 5.12 -6.62 29.81
CA GLU A 173 6.23 -7.27 30.51
C GLU A 173 7.10 -8.07 29.53
N LYS A 174 8.40 -8.20 29.84
CA LYS A 174 9.37 -8.90 29.00
C LYS A 174 9.03 -10.40 28.96
N THR A 175 8.70 -10.92 27.78
CA THR A 175 8.51 -12.35 27.54
C THR A 175 9.76 -12.93 26.88
N ALA A 176 10.24 -14.07 27.37
CA ALA A 176 11.37 -14.76 26.78
C ALA A 176 11.07 -15.26 25.36
N PHE A 177 12.06 -15.25 24.47
CA PHE A 177 11.98 -15.95 23.19
C PHE A 177 13.30 -16.61 22.78
N SER A 178 13.19 -17.61 21.91
CA SER A 178 14.30 -18.35 21.29
C SER A 178 14.51 -17.94 19.83
N ASN A 179 15.69 -18.23 19.28
CA ASN A 179 15.99 -17.91 17.88
C ASN A 179 14.99 -18.62 16.94
N ASN A 180 14.45 -17.90 15.96
CA ASN A 180 13.40 -18.34 15.01
C ASN A 180 11.98 -18.46 15.58
N GLU A 181 11.72 -18.03 16.81
CA GLU A 181 10.38 -18.07 17.39
C GLU A 181 9.39 -17.17 16.64
N VAL A 182 8.15 -17.62 16.49
CA VAL A 182 7.07 -16.86 15.86
C VAL A 182 6.11 -16.39 16.94
N ILE A 183 5.91 -15.07 17.04
CA ILE A 183 5.00 -14.45 17.98
C ILE A 183 3.81 -13.81 17.26
N THR A 184 2.73 -13.55 18.00
CA THR A 184 1.53 -12.88 17.47
C THR A 184 1.45 -11.45 17.99
N ILE A 185 1.23 -10.49 17.08
CA ILE A 185 1.07 -9.06 17.37
C ILE A 185 -0.26 -8.53 16.82
N GLY A 186 -0.76 -7.41 17.32
CA GLY A 186 -2.01 -6.76 16.92
C GLY A 186 -3.27 -7.22 17.64
N GLU A 187 -3.24 -8.39 18.30
CA GLU A 187 -4.42 -8.99 18.92
C GLU A 187 -5.06 -8.06 19.96
N GLY A 188 -6.38 -7.92 19.90
CA GLY A 188 -7.18 -7.12 20.83
C GLY A 188 -6.98 -5.60 20.71
N LYS A 189 -6.02 -5.14 19.90
CA LYS A 189 -5.75 -3.73 19.66
C LYS A 189 -6.66 -3.16 18.57
N ILE A 190 -7.08 -1.91 18.71
CA ILE A 190 -7.90 -1.19 17.74
C ILE A 190 -7.13 -0.97 16.41
N GLY A 191 -7.82 -1.01 15.28
CA GLY A 191 -7.24 -0.64 13.97
C GLY A 191 -6.93 0.85 13.87
N ASN A 192 -6.29 1.25 12.77
CA ASN A 192 -5.72 2.59 12.55
C ASN A 192 -4.77 3.01 13.69
N SER A 193 -3.92 2.07 14.11
CA SER A 193 -2.97 2.26 15.20
C SER A 193 -1.65 1.53 14.96
N ALA A 194 -0.61 1.92 15.70
CA ALA A 194 0.70 1.29 15.63
C ALA A 194 0.91 0.29 16.78
N VAL A 195 1.45 -0.88 16.46
CA VAL A 195 1.96 -1.87 17.42
C VAL A 195 3.47 -1.70 17.54
N THR A 196 3.98 -1.49 18.74
CA THR A 196 5.42 -1.36 19.00
C THR A 196 5.97 -2.65 19.59
N LEU A 197 6.88 -3.31 18.88
CA LEU A 197 7.63 -4.48 19.35
C LEU A 197 9.03 -4.05 19.76
N THR A 198 9.42 -4.30 21.00
CA THR A 198 10.77 -4.05 21.49
C THR A 198 11.46 -5.37 21.83
N LEU A 199 12.62 -5.61 21.25
CA LEU A 199 13.44 -6.80 21.46
C LEU A 199 14.66 -6.47 22.30
N TYR A 200 14.98 -7.38 23.21
CA TYR A 200 16.13 -7.31 24.10
C TYR A 200 16.96 -8.59 23.97
N ALA A 201 18.27 -8.45 23.95
CA ALA A 201 19.17 -9.61 23.99
C ALA A 201 20.45 -9.28 24.74
N THR A 202 21.05 -10.30 25.34
CA THR A 202 22.34 -10.17 26.03
C THR A 202 23.30 -11.21 25.47
N GLY A 203 24.44 -10.73 24.97
CA GLY A 203 25.49 -11.58 24.44
C GLY A 203 26.41 -12.14 25.52
N SER A 204 27.48 -12.80 25.09
CA SER A 204 28.53 -13.34 25.99
C SER A 204 29.33 -12.25 26.72
N ASP A 205 29.26 -11.01 26.22
CA ASP A 205 29.84 -9.79 26.78
C ASP A 205 29.04 -9.21 27.96
N GLY A 206 27.81 -9.69 28.18
CA GLY A 206 26.92 -9.23 29.26
C GLY A 206 26.24 -7.89 29.00
N VAL A 207 26.33 -7.33 27.79
CA VAL A 207 25.64 -6.08 27.42
C VAL A 207 24.23 -6.41 26.93
N GLU A 208 23.21 -5.83 27.57
CA GLU A 208 21.84 -5.89 27.06
C GLU A 208 21.65 -4.82 25.98
N THR A 209 21.20 -5.24 24.80
CA THR A 209 20.83 -4.35 23.70
C THR A 209 19.31 -4.27 23.57
N GLU A 210 18.83 -3.20 22.93
CA GLU A 210 17.41 -2.92 22.71
C GLU A 210 17.19 -2.55 21.24
N GLN A 211 16.20 -3.17 20.58
CA GLN A 211 15.79 -2.87 19.20
C GLN A 211 14.27 -2.67 19.14
N THR A 212 13.81 -1.63 18.45
CA THR A 212 12.39 -1.30 18.35
C THR A 212 11.89 -1.41 16.92
N TYR A 213 10.77 -2.12 16.75
CA TYR A 213 10.05 -2.32 15.50
C TYR A 213 8.63 -1.79 15.67
N THR A 214 8.06 -1.20 14.61
CA THR A 214 6.68 -0.69 14.62
C THR A 214 5.90 -1.34 13.49
N PHE A 215 4.66 -1.77 13.74
CA PHE A 215 3.76 -2.33 12.74
C PHE A 215 2.45 -1.55 12.71
N LYS A 216 1.83 -1.38 11.54
CA LYS A 216 0.59 -0.59 11.42
C LYS A 216 -0.61 -1.51 11.26
N LYS A 217 -1.52 -1.50 12.25
CA LYS A 217 -2.81 -2.17 12.13
C LYS A 217 -3.79 -1.18 11.50
N SER A 218 -4.40 -1.55 10.38
CA SER A 218 -5.31 -0.69 9.61
C SER A 218 -6.75 -1.20 9.73
N PHE A 219 -7.71 -0.28 9.70
CA PHE A 219 -9.13 -0.58 9.55
C PHE A 219 -9.70 0.28 8.43
N THR A 220 -10.29 -0.36 7.44
CA THR A 220 -10.92 0.32 6.29
C THR A 220 -12.42 0.07 6.36
N PRO A 221 -13.24 1.11 6.61
CA PRO A 221 -14.69 0.96 6.62
C PRO A 221 -15.21 0.64 5.21
N THR A 222 -16.35 -0.03 5.16
CA THR A 222 -17.12 -0.17 3.92
C THR A 222 -17.50 1.22 3.42
N LYS A 223 -17.28 1.47 2.12
CA LYS A 223 -17.66 2.72 1.46
C LYS A 223 -19.05 2.59 0.83
N THR A 224 -19.80 3.69 0.82
CA THR A 224 -21.04 3.76 0.03
C THR A 224 -20.66 3.73 -1.45
N THR A 225 -21.28 2.85 -2.22
CA THR A 225 -21.11 2.78 -3.67
C THR A 225 -22.42 3.06 -4.36
N PHE A 226 -22.35 3.42 -5.64
CA PHE A 226 -23.52 3.47 -6.49
C PHE A 226 -23.16 3.13 -7.92
N SER A 227 -24.15 2.69 -8.67
CA SER A 227 -24.01 2.38 -10.09
C SER A 227 -25.31 2.64 -10.83
N SER A 228 -25.21 2.90 -12.13
CA SER A 228 -26.35 3.13 -13.01
C SER A 228 -26.18 2.27 -14.24
N LYS A 229 -27.22 1.50 -14.61
CA LYS A 229 -27.12 0.61 -15.80
C LYS A 229 -26.96 1.42 -17.07
N SER A 230 -27.52 2.62 -17.10
CA SER A 230 -27.40 3.56 -18.20
C SER A 230 -25.97 4.09 -18.42
N ASP A 231 -25.07 3.98 -17.44
CA ASP A 231 -23.64 4.30 -17.62
C ASP A 231 -22.89 3.24 -18.46
N GLY A 232 -23.51 2.08 -18.75
CA GLY A 232 -22.99 1.07 -19.69
C GLY A 232 -21.79 0.25 -19.18
N HIS A 233 -21.33 0.48 -17.94
CA HIS A 233 -20.24 -0.27 -17.32
C HIS A 233 -20.60 -1.77 -17.17
N THR A 234 -19.59 -2.64 -17.22
CA THR A 234 -19.75 -4.10 -17.11
C THR A 234 -19.03 -4.72 -15.93
N THR A 235 -18.17 -3.95 -15.27
CA THR A 235 -17.50 -4.32 -14.01
C THR A 235 -17.92 -3.34 -12.92
N GLU A 236 -17.75 -3.74 -11.67
CA GLU A 236 -17.98 -2.86 -10.51
C GLU A 236 -16.78 -1.94 -10.31
N ALA A 237 -17.00 -0.78 -9.69
CA ALA A 237 -15.90 0.07 -9.25
C ALA A 237 -15.02 -0.67 -8.22
N GLU A 238 -13.71 -0.45 -8.28
CA GLU A 238 -12.81 -0.94 -7.25
C GLU A 238 -13.05 -0.24 -5.91
N VAL A 239 -12.85 -0.99 -4.82
CA VAL A 239 -13.14 -0.60 -3.44
C VAL A 239 -11.89 -0.78 -2.55
N GLY A 240 -12.04 -0.56 -1.24
CA GLY A 240 -10.90 -0.51 -0.32
C GLY A 240 -10.36 0.92 -0.25
N TYR A 241 -9.10 1.13 -0.63
CA TYR A 241 -8.54 2.49 -0.70
C TYR A 241 -8.97 3.24 -1.97
N TYR A 242 -9.25 2.53 -3.06
CA TYR A 242 -9.94 3.10 -4.22
C TYR A 242 -11.35 3.59 -3.88
N ALA A 243 -11.86 4.56 -4.64
CA ALA A 243 -13.26 4.94 -4.61
C ALA A 243 -13.70 5.64 -5.90
N THR A 244 -14.94 5.34 -6.34
CA THR A 244 -15.67 6.15 -7.31
C THR A 244 -16.74 6.95 -6.57
N ASN A 245 -16.70 8.28 -6.68
CA ASN A 245 -17.55 9.24 -5.97
C ASN A 245 -17.60 8.99 -4.44
N PRO A 246 -16.45 9.02 -3.74
CA PRO A 246 -16.41 8.79 -2.30
C PRO A 246 -17.41 9.70 -1.58
N ASP A 247 -18.09 9.18 -0.56
CA ASP A 247 -19.12 9.90 0.22
C ASP A 247 -20.23 10.55 -0.63
N LEU A 248 -20.57 9.95 -1.79
CA LEU A 248 -21.53 10.48 -2.76
C LEU A 248 -21.17 11.89 -3.27
N GLN A 249 -19.89 12.22 -3.29
CA GLN A 249 -19.40 13.51 -3.78
C GLN A 249 -19.48 13.58 -5.29
N LEU A 250 -20.18 14.59 -5.82
CA LEU A 250 -20.41 14.81 -7.26
C LEU A 250 -19.68 16.05 -7.79
N GLY A 251 -18.61 16.47 -7.11
CA GLY A 251 -17.99 17.78 -7.30
C GLY A 251 -18.77 18.93 -6.66
N LYS A 252 -18.36 20.18 -6.95
CA LYS A 252 -18.99 21.39 -6.38
C LYS A 252 -19.22 22.50 -7.41
N ASN A 253 -20.34 23.21 -7.24
CA ASN A 253 -20.54 24.51 -7.86
C ASN A 253 -19.62 25.55 -7.20
N LYS A 254 -18.46 25.79 -7.82
CA LYS A 254 -17.39 26.67 -7.39
C LYS A 254 -16.55 27.09 -8.61
N THR A 255 -16.27 28.38 -8.74
CA THR A 255 -15.27 28.89 -9.68
C THR A 255 -13.87 28.56 -9.18
N ILE A 256 -13.04 27.97 -10.06
CA ILE A 256 -11.64 27.65 -9.80
C ILE A 256 -10.72 28.57 -10.59
N THR A 257 -9.62 28.99 -9.97
CA THR A 257 -8.51 29.65 -10.65
C THR A 257 -7.54 28.60 -11.18
N VAL A 258 -7.41 28.48 -12.51
CA VAL A 258 -6.45 27.55 -13.13
C VAL A 258 -5.06 28.18 -13.14
N ASP A 259 -4.28 27.96 -12.10
CA ASP A 259 -2.95 28.57 -11.88
C ASP A 259 -1.87 27.60 -11.37
N GLY A 260 -2.23 26.34 -11.08
CA GLY A 260 -1.36 25.33 -10.50
C GLY A 260 -1.27 25.39 -8.98
N ASP A 261 -2.19 26.09 -8.31
CA ASP A 261 -2.32 26.15 -6.86
C ASP A 261 -3.53 25.34 -6.39
N VAL A 262 -3.30 24.38 -5.49
CA VAL A 262 -4.34 23.48 -4.99
C VAL A 262 -5.32 24.14 -4.01
N SER A 263 -5.10 25.38 -3.59
CA SER A 263 -5.88 26.03 -2.51
C SER A 263 -7.35 26.27 -2.83
N ASP A 264 -7.73 26.27 -4.11
CA ASP A 264 -9.12 26.30 -4.55
C ASP A 264 -9.81 24.92 -4.45
N TRP A 265 -9.08 23.84 -4.18
CA TRP A 265 -9.60 22.49 -4.08
C TRP A 265 -9.67 22.04 -2.62
N ASP A 266 -10.68 21.21 -2.32
CA ASP A 266 -10.77 20.50 -1.04
C ASP A 266 -11.37 19.11 -1.25
N SER A 267 -11.23 18.24 -0.24
CA SER A 267 -11.64 16.83 -0.34
C SER A 267 -13.12 16.62 -0.72
N SER A 268 -13.97 17.63 -0.53
CA SER A 268 -15.40 17.55 -0.90
C SER A 268 -15.67 17.63 -2.41
N MET A 269 -14.63 17.90 -3.20
CA MET A 269 -14.67 17.94 -4.66
C MET A 269 -14.11 16.66 -5.31
N ILE A 270 -13.57 15.72 -4.52
CA ILE A 270 -13.07 14.44 -5.03
C ILE A 270 -14.23 13.63 -5.59
N ILE A 271 -14.11 13.23 -6.86
CA ILE A 271 -15.05 12.37 -7.57
C ILE A 271 -14.46 10.99 -7.88
N ALA A 272 -13.14 10.81 -7.82
CA ALA A 272 -12.50 9.48 -7.83
C ALA A 272 -11.19 9.49 -7.04
N GLN A 273 -10.90 8.37 -6.40
CA GLN A 273 -9.71 8.14 -5.57
C GLN A 273 -9.02 6.87 -6.07
N GLY A 274 -7.77 7.02 -6.51
CA GLY A 274 -6.80 5.97 -6.77
C GLY A 274 -6.04 5.60 -5.50
N VAL A 275 -4.99 4.80 -5.65
CA VAL A 275 -4.01 4.57 -4.58
C VAL A 275 -2.64 5.02 -5.08
N ALA A 276 -1.62 4.93 -4.24
CA ALA A 276 -0.25 5.25 -4.65
C ALA A 276 0.57 3.98 -4.86
N ASN A 277 1.60 4.13 -5.66
CA ASN A 277 2.55 3.11 -6.08
C ASN A 277 1.94 2.05 -7.00
N ASP A 278 0.73 2.17 -7.53
CA ASP A 278 0.04 1.14 -8.33
C ASP A 278 0.20 1.30 -9.84
N ASP A 279 1.05 2.20 -10.32
CA ASP A 279 1.32 2.29 -11.77
C ASP A 279 2.18 1.12 -12.30
N PRO A 280 2.01 0.66 -13.56
CA PRO A 280 2.68 -0.53 -14.10
C PRO A 280 4.20 -0.64 -13.90
N ARG A 281 4.92 0.48 -13.72
CA ARG A 281 6.38 0.47 -13.50
C ARG A 281 6.78 -0.35 -12.28
N VAL A 282 5.96 -0.41 -11.24
CA VAL A 282 6.36 -1.05 -9.97
C VAL A 282 6.35 -2.58 -10.03
N TYR A 283 5.62 -3.15 -10.99
CA TYR A 283 5.50 -4.60 -11.22
C TYR A 283 6.71 -5.17 -11.99
N MET A 284 7.51 -4.30 -12.61
CA MET A 284 8.70 -4.70 -13.35
C MET A 284 9.99 -4.47 -12.54
N PRO A 285 10.96 -5.42 -12.54
CA PRO A 285 12.18 -5.31 -11.74
C PRO A 285 13.06 -4.08 -12.04
N SER A 286 12.92 -3.48 -13.22
CA SER A 286 13.79 -2.40 -13.69
C SER A 286 13.05 -1.15 -14.15
N ALA A 287 11.72 -1.08 -14.18
CA ALA A 287 10.99 0.00 -14.88
C ALA A 287 10.94 1.35 -14.13
N MET A 288 11.30 1.34 -12.84
CA MET A 288 11.25 2.55 -12.00
C MET A 288 12.23 3.65 -12.40
N HIS A 289 13.12 3.40 -13.37
CA HIS A 289 13.96 4.43 -13.98
C HIS A 289 13.17 5.42 -14.86
N GLU A 290 11.88 5.19 -15.10
CA GLU A 290 11.02 5.99 -15.99
C GLU A 290 10.14 7.01 -15.24
N GLN A 291 9.44 7.87 -15.98
CA GLN A 291 8.55 8.89 -15.40
C GLN A 291 7.35 8.26 -14.67
N PRO A 292 6.90 8.80 -13.52
CA PRO A 292 5.70 8.35 -12.84
C PRO A 292 4.41 8.70 -13.58
N TRP A 293 3.55 7.70 -13.73
CA TRP A 293 2.20 7.80 -14.28
C TRP A 293 1.20 7.14 -13.33
N ASP A 294 1.21 7.59 -12.08
CA ASP A 294 0.47 7.02 -10.95
C ASP A 294 -0.60 8.04 -10.51
N ALA A 295 -1.87 7.76 -10.80
CA ALA A 295 -2.99 8.66 -10.64
C ALA A 295 -3.65 8.49 -9.26
N TYR A 296 -3.65 9.54 -8.44
CA TYR A 296 -4.07 9.42 -7.04
C TYR A 296 -5.48 9.93 -6.76
N ALA A 297 -5.87 11.12 -7.25
CA ALA A 297 -7.18 11.68 -6.95
C ALA A 297 -7.69 12.59 -8.05
N LEU A 298 -8.97 12.49 -8.41
CA LEU A 298 -9.66 13.29 -9.43
C LEU A 298 -10.74 14.13 -8.76
N TYR A 299 -10.73 15.41 -9.05
CA TYR A 299 -11.60 16.43 -8.49
C TYR A 299 -12.43 17.08 -9.58
N ALA A 300 -13.65 17.48 -9.25
CA ALA A 300 -14.51 18.23 -10.17
C ALA A 300 -15.18 19.44 -9.50
N ALA A 301 -15.27 20.52 -10.26
CA ALA A 301 -16.05 21.69 -9.90
C ALA A 301 -16.66 22.33 -11.16
N TRP A 302 -17.63 23.21 -11.00
CA TRP A 302 -18.20 23.98 -12.12
C TRP A 302 -18.67 25.35 -11.66
N ASP A 303 -18.76 26.29 -12.60
CA ASP A 303 -19.46 27.56 -12.39
C ASP A 303 -20.52 27.79 -13.47
N ASN A 304 -20.79 29.05 -13.85
CA ASN A 304 -21.76 29.34 -14.90
C ASN A 304 -21.21 29.09 -16.31
N ASP A 305 -19.89 29.17 -16.48
CA ASP A 305 -19.24 29.22 -17.79
C ASP A 305 -18.38 27.97 -18.03
N ASN A 306 -17.80 27.38 -16.99
CA ASN A 306 -16.79 26.34 -17.12
C ASN A 306 -17.06 25.12 -16.23
N LEU A 307 -16.67 23.97 -16.76
CA LEU A 307 -16.39 22.74 -16.02
C LEU A 307 -14.89 22.71 -15.68
N TYR A 308 -14.56 22.36 -14.44
CA TYR A 308 -13.20 22.28 -13.94
C TYR A 308 -12.88 20.86 -13.49
N PHE A 309 -11.67 20.41 -13.79
CA PHE A 309 -11.09 19.23 -13.18
C PHE A 309 -9.71 19.56 -12.63
N MET A 310 -9.34 18.86 -11.55
CA MET A 310 -7.96 18.74 -11.14
C MET A 310 -7.67 17.27 -10.87
N TRP A 311 -6.49 16.79 -11.22
CA TRP A 311 -6.04 15.48 -10.79
C TRP A 311 -4.65 15.53 -10.19
N GLU A 312 -4.43 14.67 -9.21
CA GLU A 312 -3.16 14.45 -8.53
C GLU A 312 -2.52 13.18 -9.07
N MET A 313 -1.19 13.20 -9.16
CA MET A 313 -0.39 12.03 -9.46
C MET A 313 0.67 11.83 -8.37
N ALA A 314 0.79 10.61 -7.85
CA ALA A 314 1.77 10.28 -6.83
C ALA A 314 3.15 10.04 -7.46
N ASN A 315 4.22 10.41 -6.75
CA ASN A 315 5.57 10.00 -7.08
C ASN A 315 6.24 9.35 -5.88
N THR A 316 5.90 8.09 -5.68
CA THR A 316 6.41 7.26 -4.58
C THR A 316 7.88 6.89 -4.77
N SER A 317 8.47 7.08 -5.97
CA SER A 317 9.86 6.72 -6.28
C SER A 317 10.87 7.37 -5.33
N TYR A 318 10.58 8.56 -4.78
CA TYR A 318 11.42 9.19 -3.74
C TYR A 318 11.60 8.35 -2.46
N ILE A 319 10.70 7.39 -2.21
CA ILE A 319 10.65 6.57 -0.99
C ILE A 319 10.99 5.11 -1.33
N ILE A 320 10.31 4.54 -2.33
CA ILE A 320 10.39 3.10 -2.63
C ILE A 320 11.50 2.74 -3.63
N SER A 321 12.04 3.73 -4.36
CA SER A 321 13.19 3.53 -5.25
C SER A 321 14.05 4.81 -5.42
N PRO A 322 14.60 5.36 -4.32
CA PRO A 322 15.32 6.63 -4.34
C PRO A 322 16.62 6.61 -5.19
N GLU A 323 17.14 5.43 -5.51
CA GLU A 323 18.31 5.23 -6.37
C GLU A 323 18.02 5.47 -7.86
N ASP A 324 16.75 5.40 -8.28
CA ASP A 324 16.32 5.75 -9.63
C ASP A 324 16.24 7.28 -9.75
N ASN A 325 17.42 7.89 -9.76
CA ASN A 325 17.65 9.33 -9.67
C ASN A 325 16.85 10.18 -10.65
N PHE A 326 16.47 9.62 -11.81
CA PHE A 326 15.58 10.32 -12.73
C PHE A 326 14.16 10.42 -12.16
N ALA A 327 13.53 9.28 -11.85
CA ALA A 327 12.18 9.20 -11.30
C ALA A 327 12.05 9.89 -9.93
N ALA A 328 13.04 9.69 -9.06
CA ALA A 328 13.18 10.36 -7.77
C ALA A 328 13.79 11.78 -7.90
N SER A 329 13.38 12.54 -8.91
CA SER A 329 13.79 13.94 -9.07
C SER A 329 12.72 14.79 -9.74
N ASN A 330 12.93 16.11 -9.70
CA ASN A 330 12.07 17.04 -10.42
C ASN A 330 12.19 16.88 -11.95
N GLU A 331 13.18 16.13 -12.46
CA GLU A 331 13.40 15.92 -13.88
C GLU A 331 12.44 14.90 -14.50
N ALA A 332 11.73 14.10 -13.69
CA ALA A 332 10.73 13.14 -14.15
C ALA A 332 9.30 13.70 -14.26
N ARG A 333 9.08 14.99 -13.95
CA ARG A 333 7.75 15.63 -14.04
C ARG A 333 7.04 15.37 -15.38
N PRO A 334 5.73 15.03 -15.40
CA PRO A 334 5.04 14.61 -16.64
C PRO A 334 5.05 15.67 -17.76
N TRP A 335 5.05 16.96 -17.40
CA TRP A 335 5.13 18.08 -18.34
C TRP A 335 6.54 18.38 -18.88
N ARG A 336 7.52 17.49 -18.67
CA ARG A 336 8.80 17.57 -19.37
C ARG A 336 8.68 17.12 -20.83
N ASN A 337 7.84 16.13 -21.08
CA ASN A 337 7.61 15.55 -22.40
C ASN A 337 6.22 15.94 -22.91
N SER A 338 5.97 15.80 -24.21
CA SER A 338 4.64 16.01 -24.80
C SER A 338 3.97 14.64 -24.92
N ILE A 339 3.34 14.17 -23.85
CA ILE A 339 2.72 12.84 -23.79
C ILE A 339 1.19 13.00 -23.74
N PRO A 340 0.42 12.25 -24.55
CA PRO A 340 -1.04 12.34 -24.54
C PRO A 340 -1.66 12.00 -23.18
N MET A 341 -2.70 12.72 -22.82
CA MET A 341 -3.54 12.48 -21.65
C MET A 341 -4.99 12.78 -22.04
N TYR A 342 -5.94 12.09 -21.41
CA TYR A 342 -7.34 12.22 -21.76
C TYR A 342 -8.23 12.48 -20.55
N LEU A 343 -9.28 13.25 -20.78
CA LEU A 343 -10.52 13.18 -20.00
C LEU A 343 -11.61 12.60 -20.89
N ALA A 344 -12.13 11.44 -20.51
CA ALA A 344 -13.27 10.78 -21.14
C ALA A 344 -14.55 11.20 -20.41
N LEU A 345 -15.54 11.70 -21.15
CA LEU A 345 -16.80 12.20 -20.62
C LEU A 345 -17.99 11.44 -21.20
N SER A 346 -18.97 11.20 -20.32
CA SER A 346 -20.31 10.69 -20.63
C SER A 346 -21.31 11.82 -20.43
N ILE A 347 -21.65 12.50 -21.52
CA ILE A 347 -22.54 13.65 -21.62
C ILE A 347 -23.84 13.25 -22.31
N ASP A 348 -23.82 12.78 -23.56
CA ASP A 348 -25.03 12.48 -24.34
C ASP A 348 -25.36 10.98 -24.29
N PRO A 349 -26.35 10.55 -23.47
CA PRO A 349 -26.65 9.12 -23.27
C PRO A 349 -27.17 8.41 -24.53
N SER A 350 -27.42 9.15 -25.62
CA SER A 350 -27.84 8.57 -26.91
C SER A 350 -26.67 8.20 -27.83
N LYS A 351 -25.42 8.50 -27.43
CA LYS A 351 -24.24 8.39 -28.28
C LYS A 351 -23.11 7.65 -27.57
N GLN A 352 -23.00 6.36 -27.79
CA GLN A 352 -21.88 5.59 -27.24
C GLN A 352 -20.78 5.38 -28.29
N ALA A 353 -19.58 5.87 -28.01
CA ALA A 353 -18.38 5.50 -28.75
C ALA A 353 -17.66 4.31 -28.11
N THR A 354 -16.97 3.54 -28.95
CA THR A 354 -16.20 2.35 -28.54
C THR A 354 -14.70 2.60 -28.46
N GLY A 355 -14.25 3.83 -28.78
CA GLY A 355 -12.85 4.18 -28.96
C GLY A 355 -12.50 4.47 -30.43
N LYS A 356 -13.26 3.92 -31.37
CA LYS A 356 -13.09 4.14 -32.81
C LYS A 356 -13.16 5.61 -33.19
N GLU A 357 -12.33 5.99 -34.15
CA GLU A 357 -12.34 7.33 -34.76
C GLU A 357 -12.53 7.28 -36.28
N VAL A 358 -13.00 8.40 -36.82
CA VAL A 358 -13.14 8.64 -38.25
C VAL A 358 -12.65 10.04 -38.62
N GLY A 359 -12.08 10.18 -39.81
CA GLY A 359 -11.71 11.49 -40.35
C GLY A 359 -11.42 11.47 -41.84
N THR A 360 -11.00 12.62 -42.36
CA THR A 360 -10.70 12.79 -43.78
C THR A 360 -9.20 13.01 -44.02
N ASN A 361 -8.62 12.20 -44.91
CA ASN A 361 -7.25 12.34 -45.40
C ASN A 361 -7.08 13.62 -46.23
N LYS A 362 -5.83 14.05 -46.43
CA LYS A 362 -5.50 15.22 -47.28
C LYS A 362 -5.98 15.10 -48.73
N ASP A 363 -6.15 13.88 -49.23
CA ASP A 363 -6.66 13.61 -50.58
C ASP A 363 -8.20 13.57 -50.66
N GLY A 364 -8.88 13.77 -49.53
CA GLY A 364 -10.34 13.76 -49.41
C GLY A 364 -10.95 12.37 -49.16
N SER A 365 -10.15 11.31 -49.06
CA SER A 365 -10.65 9.98 -48.69
C SER A 365 -10.92 9.87 -47.19
N THR A 366 -11.96 9.12 -46.80
CA THR A 366 -12.24 8.82 -45.39
C THR A 366 -11.29 7.73 -44.87
N TYR A 367 -10.82 7.87 -43.64
CA TYR A 367 -10.16 6.81 -42.88
C TYR A 367 -10.91 6.54 -41.58
N THR A 368 -10.69 5.36 -41.03
CA THR A 368 -11.15 4.94 -39.71
C THR A 368 -9.98 4.34 -38.96
N ASN A 369 -9.82 4.65 -37.69
CA ASN A 369 -8.89 3.95 -36.80
C ASN A 369 -9.66 3.28 -35.66
N PRO A 370 -9.16 2.16 -35.12
CA PRO A 370 -9.83 1.45 -34.02
C PRO A 370 -9.85 2.24 -32.71
N PHE A 371 -8.89 3.17 -32.52
CA PHE A 371 -8.75 3.97 -31.31
C PHE A 371 -8.41 5.43 -31.67
N VAL A 372 -8.68 6.36 -30.75
CA VAL A 372 -8.35 7.79 -30.95
C VAL A 372 -6.82 8.04 -30.99
N TRP A 373 -6.04 7.08 -30.53
CA TRP A 373 -4.59 7.15 -30.41
C TRP A 373 -3.96 5.77 -30.59
N GLY A 374 -2.62 5.70 -30.68
CA GLY A 374 -1.91 4.42 -30.87
C GLY A 374 -2.09 3.82 -32.27
N CYS A 375 -2.65 4.55 -33.23
CA CYS A 375 -2.97 4.02 -34.56
C CYS A 375 -2.03 4.54 -35.66
N VAL A 376 -1.69 3.67 -36.63
CA VAL A 376 -0.92 4.02 -37.83
C VAL A 376 -1.58 3.39 -39.06
N GLY A 377 -2.07 4.23 -39.98
CA GLY A 377 -2.56 3.79 -41.28
C GLY A 377 -3.88 3.00 -41.24
N GLY A 378 -4.80 3.32 -40.33
CA GLY A 378 -6.11 2.66 -40.23
C GLY A 378 -6.16 1.49 -39.25
N VAL A 379 -5.05 1.15 -38.61
CA VAL A 379 -4.92 0.01 -37.70
C VAL A 379 -4.23 0.44 -36.40
N ALA A 380 -4.52 -0.25 -35.31
CA ALA A 380 -3.73 -0.14 -34.08
C ALA A 380 -2.28 -0.53 -34.41
N LYS A 381 -1.34 0.28 -33.94
CA LYS A 381 0.09 0.02 -34.16
C LYS A 381 0.52 -1.19 -33.32
N ASP A 382 0.14 -1.17 -32.07
CA ASP A 382 0.52 -2.13 -31.04
C ASP A 382 -0.48 -2.06 -29.87
N GLY A 383 -0.76 -0.87 -29.32
CA GLY A 383 -1.78 -0.71 -28.27
C GLY A 383 -2.97 0.22 -28.56
N GLY A 384 -3.81 0.45 -27.54
CA GLY A 384 -4.81 1.52 -27.52
C GLY A 384 -5.94 1.33 -26.51
N THR A 385 -6.74 2.39 -26.32
CA THR A 385 -7.85 2.39 -25.36
C THR A 385 -9.22 2.36 -26.04
N SER A 386 -10.07 1.47 -25.56
CA SER A 386 -11.47 1.29 -25.97
C SER A 386 -12.43 1.41 -24.79
N PHE A 387 -13.72 1.51 -25.10
CA PHE A 387 -14.75 1.75 -24.09
C PHE A 387 -15.91 0.78 -24.25
N THR A 388 -16.17 0.01 -23.21
CA THR A 388 -17.46 -0.64 -22.98
C THR A 388 -18.37 0.25 -22.15
N THR A 389 -17.82 0.94 -21.14
CA THR A 389 -18.53 1.99 -20.41
C THR A 389 -18.89 3.15 -21.35
N HIS A 390 -20.02 3.81 -21.12
CA HIS A 390 -20.51 4.87 -21.99
C HIS A 390 -19.58 6.09 -21.99
N VAL A 391 -19.00 6.40 -23.15
CA VAL A 391 -18.21 7.61 -23.41
C VAL A 391 -18.62 8.17 -24.76
N ASP A 392 -18.85 9.49 -24.83
CA ASP A 392 -19.21 10.18 -26.08
C ASP A 392 -18.34 11.39 -26.40
N THR A 393 -17.59 11.88 -25.42
CA THR A 393 -16.75 13.06 -25.58
C THR A 393 -15.36 12.77 -25.00
N LEU A 394 -14.32 12.91 -25.82
CA LEU A 394 -12.94 12.71 -25.41
C LEU A 394 -12.17 14.03 -25.53
N ILE A 395 -11.59 14.49 -24.42
CA ILE A 395 -10.74 15.67 -24.36
C ILE A 395 -9.30 15.20 -24.38
N ALA A 396 -8.63 15.33 -25.52
CA ALA A 396 -7.25 14.92 -25.69
C ALA A 396 -6.32 16.14 -25.56
N MET A 397 -5.34 16.03 -24.67
CA MET A 397 -4.35 17.05 -24.39
C MET A 397 -2.96 16.42 -24.22
N ASP A 398 -1.92 17.23 -24.30
CA ASP A 398 -0.55 16.81 -24.05
C ASP A 398 -0.06 17.32 -22.69
N SER A 399 0.71 16.48 -21.99
CA SER A 399 1.15 16.70 -20.60
C SER A 399 1.93 17.99 -20.39
N ASN A 400 2.55 18.58 -21.42
CA ASN A 400 3.28 19.84 -21.31
C ASN A 400 2.58 21.05 -21.95
N ASN A 401 1.37 20.87 -22.49
CA ASN A 401 0.56 21.90 -23.16
C ASN A 401 1.33 22.66 -24.27
N SER A 402 2.05 21.92 -25.10
CA SER A 402 2.85 22.46 -26.21
C SER A 402 2.27 22.14 -27.59
N ASN A 403 1.32 21.21 -27.68
CA ASN A 403 0.79 20.70 -28.93
C ASN A 403 -0.46 21.47 -29.41
N GLY A 404 -0.44 21.97 -30.65
CA GLY A 404 -1.61 22.57 -31.28
C GLY A 404 -2.68 21.58 -31.75
N GLY A 405 -2.40 20.27 -31.66
CA GLY A 405 -3.31 19.18 -31.98
C GLY A 405 -4.31 18.83 -30.86
N ALA A 406 -4.08 19.27 -29.62
CA ALA A 406 -4.99 18.99 -28.51
C ALA A 406 -6.42 19.48 -28.85
N SER A 407 -7.40 18.58 -28.70
CA SER A 407 -8.76 18.76 -29.22
C SER A 407 -9.79 18.04 -28.37
N ILE A 408 -11.04 18.51 -28.44
CA ILE A 408 -12.21 17.77 -27.98
C ILE A 408 -12.80 17.02 -29.18
N PHE A 409 -12.91 15.70 -29.06
CA PHE A 409 -13.53 14.83 -30.04
C PHE A 409 -14.90 14.39 -29.53
N LYS A 410 -15.92 14.50 -30.38
CA LYS A 410 -17.28 14.07 -30.06
C LYS A 410 -17.66 12.87 -30.91
N ALA A 411 -18.42 11.96 -30.30
CA ALA A 411 -18.99 10.78 -30.92
C ALA A 411 -20.20 11.20 -31.78
N ASP A 412 -19.98 11.75 -32.97
CA ASP A 412 -21.06 12.34 -33.79
C ASP A 412 -21.30 11.65 -35.14
N THR A 413 -20.54 10.58 -35.42
CA THR A 413 -20.63 9.83 -36.67
C THR A 413 -20.93 8.36 -36.40
N LEU A 414 -21.96 7.80 -37.03
CA LEU A 414 -22.30 6.39 -36.90
C LEU A 414 -21.36 5.50 -37.73
N ASP A 415 -20.89 4.41 -37.13
CA ASP A 415 -20.30 3.29 -37.85
C ASP A 415 -21.40 2.38 -38.42
N SER A 416 -20.99 1.50 -39.32
CA SER A 416 -21.78 0.44 -39.96
C SER A 416 -22.46 -0.52 -38.98
N ASP A 417 -21.92 -0.69 -37.77
CA ASP A 417 -22.49 -1.51 -36.69
C ASP A 417 -23.52 -0.76 -35.82
N GLY A 418 -23.70 0.54 -36.06
CA GLY A 418 -24.63 1.40 -35.32
C GLY A 418 -24.04 2.04 -34.05
N THR A 419 -22.79 1.77 -33.71
CA THR A 419 -22.05 2.50 -32.66
C THR A 419 -21.58 3.86 -33.18
N TYR A 420 -21.32 4.81 -32.29
CA TYR A 420 -20.75 6.10 -32.69
C TYR A 420 -19.21 6.04 -32.71
N MET A 421 -18.61 6.85 -33.57
CA MET A 421 -17.16 7.07 -33.66
C MET A 421 -16.84 8.51 -33.33
N PHE A 422 -15.68 8.71 -32.70
CA PHE A 422 -15.10 10.04 -32.52
C PHE A 422 -14.70 10.64 -33.86
N ASN A 423 -15.13 11.87 -34.12
CA ASN A 423 -14.91 12.49 -35.43
C ASN A 423 -13.80 13.56 -35.38
N TYR A 424 -12.76 13.34 -36.18
CA TYR A 424 -11.63 14.24 -36.30
C TYR A 424 -11.93 15.49 -37.12
N ASP A 425 -12.88 15.41 -38.06
CA ASP A 425 -13.21 16.53 -38.93
C ASP A 425 -14.05 17.59 -38.20
N SER A 426 -14.85 17.19 -37.21
CA SER A 426 -15.67 18.06 -36.37
C SER A 426 -15.03 18.43 -35.02
N ARG A 427 -13.81 17.97 -34.75
CA ARG A 427 -13.10 18.21 -33.49
C ARG A 427 -13.01 19.70 -33.14
N VAL A 428 -13.06 20.01 -31.85
CA VAL A 428 -12.90 21.37 -31.33
C VAL A 428 -11.46 21.57 -30.86
N PRO A 429 -10.61 22.38 -31.53
CA PRO A 429 -9.22 22.58 -31.11
C PRO A 429 -9.13 23.30 -29.76
N ILE A 430 -8.32 22.80 -28.82
CA ILE A 430 -8.11 23.40 -27.50
C ILE A 430 -6.63 23.70 -27.22
N GLY A 431 -5.71 23.08 -27.95
CA GLY A 431 -4.27 23.29 -27.81
C GLY A 431 -3.80 24.70 -28.15
N VAL A 432 -2.54 24.99 -27.84
CA VAL A 432 -1.89 26.26 -28.18
C VAL A 432 -1.73 26.42 -29.69
N ARG A 433 -1.85 27.66 -30.21
CA ARG A 433 -1.74 27.91 -31.67
C ARG A 433 -0.32 27.74 -32.22
N SER A 434 0.68 27.88 -31.36
CA SER A 434 2.09 27.64 -31.65
C SER A 434 2.83 27.40 -30.33
N PHE A 435 4.05 26.87 -30.40
CA PHE A 435 4.91 26.68 -29.22
C PHE A 435 5.21 28.00 -28.46
N GLN A 436 5.11 29.15 -29.12
CA GLN A 436 5.29 30.46 -28.49
C GLN A 436 4.00 31.05 -27.93
N ALA A 437 2.84 30.55 -28.35
CA ALA A 437 1.55 31.00 -27.85
C ALA A 437 1.34 30.43 -26.44
N GLN A 438 0.98 31.29 -25.49
CA GLN A 438 0.67 30.88 -24.12
C GLN A 438 -0.82 30.61 -23.89
N ASP A 439 -1.67 31.06 -24.83
CA ASP A 439 -3.13 30.91 -24.73
C ASP A 439 -3.61 29.71 -25.55
N ASN A 440 -4.32 28.83 -24.85
CA ASN A 440 -5.09 27.75 -25.43
C ASN A 440 -6.28 28.27 -26.25
N GLN A 441 -6.79 27.42 -27.15
CA GLN A 441 -7.90 27.77 -28.03
C GLN A 441 -9.25 27.51 -27.35
N ASN A 442 -10.29 28.18 -27.88
CA ASN A 442 -11.69 27.98 -27.46
C ASN A 442 -11.93 28.13 -25.94
N GLY A 443 -11.12 28.93 -25.26
CA GLY A 443 -11.27 29.24 -23.83
C GLY A 443 -10.83 28.13 -22.89
N PHE A 444 -10.34 26.99 -23.40
CA PHE A 444 -9.72 25.95 -22.59
C PHE A 444 -8.54 26.53 -21.82
N LYS A 445 -8.30 26.05 -20.60
CA LYS A 445 -7.12 26.40 -19.80
C LYS A 445 -6.56 25.15 -19.18
N ILE A 446 -5.24 25.09 -19.08
CA ILE A 446 -4.53 24.03 -18.38
C ILE A 446 -3.34 24.62 -17.63
N LYS A 447 -3.14 24.15 -16.40
CA LYS A 447 -1.94 24.40 -15.59
C LYS A 447 -1.50 23.11 -14.92
N TYR A 448 -0.23 23.08 -14.56
CA TYR A 448 0.40 21.97 -13.86
C TYR A 448 1.45 22.51 -12.90
N ALA A 449 1.66 21.80 -11.81
CA ALA A 449 2.65 22.12 -10.80
C ALA A 449 3.04 20.86 -10.02
N ASN A 450 4.12 20.96 -9.25
CA ASN A 450 4.36 19.98 -8.19
C ASN A 450 3.42 20.29 -7.03
N GLY A 451 2.83 19.27 -6.42
CA GLY A 451 1.91 19.44 -5.30
C GLY A 451 1.01 18.23 -5.09
N THR A 452 0.14 18.38 -4.09
CA THR A 452 -0.96 17.48 -3.74
C THR A 452 -1.95 18.29 -2.89
N ALA A 453 -3.25 18.06 -3.04
CA ALA A 453 -4.28 18.62 -2.15
C ALA A 453 -4.69 17.60 -1.06
N SER A 454 -4.14 16.38 -1.13
CA SER A 454 -4.49 15.27 -0.27
C SER A 454 -3.81 15.37 1.10
N ASP A 455 -4.58 15.11 2.16
CA ASP A 455 -4.07 15.05 3.54
C ASP A 455 -3.45 13.67 3.87
N THR A 456 -3.70 12.66 3.02
CA THR A 456 -3.20 11.27 3.15
C THR A 456 -2.78 10.75 1.78
N LEU A 457 -1.78 9.88 1.70
CA LEU A 457 -1.33 9.25 0.46
C LEU A 457 -1.22 7.72 0.64
N TYR A 458 -2.36 7.02 0.62
CA TYR A 458 -2.37 5.56 0.84
C TYR A 458 -1.92 4.81 -0.40
N GLY A 459 -0.99 3.88 -0.21
CA GLY A 459 -0.50 2.99 -1.26
C GLY A 459 0.22 1.78 -0.69
N ILE A 460 0.71 0.90 -1.57
CA ILE A 460 1.49 -0.27 -1.16
C ILE A 460 2.95 0.12 -0.98
N ASN A 461 3.46 0.00 0.24
CA ASN A 461 4.88 0.20 0.55
C ASN A 461 5.69 -1.03 0.16
N SER A 462 6.02 -1.14 -1.13
CA SER A 462 6.84 -2.21 -1.68
C SER A 462 7.85 -1.59 -2.65
N PRO A 463 9.15 -1.96 -2.56
CA PRO A 463 10.16 -1.47 -3.48
C PRO A 463 9.92 -1.98 -4.92
N LYS A 464 10.70 -1.46 -5.87
CA LYS A 464 10.60 -1.87 -7.26
C LYS A 464 10.74 -3.39 -7.46
N GLY A 465 9.87 -3.96 -8.29
CA GLY A 465 9.92 -5.37 -8.66
C GLY A 465 9.46 -6.35 -7.57
N SER A 466 8.95 -5.87 -6.43
CA SER A 466 8.34 -6.72 -5.40
C SER A 466 6.82 -6.59 -5.32
N ARG A 467 6.21 -5.82 -6.22
CA ARG A 467 4.74 -5.79 -6.39
C ARG A 467 4.29 -7.04 -7.13
N VAL A 468 3.08 -7.52 -6.81
CA VAL A 468 2.48 -8.71 -7.42
C VAL A 468 1.07 -8.38 -7.89
N LEU A 469 0.66 -8.86 -9.07
CA LEU A 469 -0.67 -8.55 -9.60
C LEU A 469 -1.78 -8.90 -8.61
N GLY A 470 -2.73 -7.97 -8.43
CA GLY A 470 -3.84 -8.06 -7.49
C GLY A 470 -3.54 -7.56 -6.07
N ASP A 471 -2.28 -7.23 -5.74
CA ASP A 471 -1.93 -6.68 -4.42
C ASP A 471 -2.51 -5.28 -4.16
N ASN A 472 -2.88 -4.54 -5.21
CA ASN A 472 -3.48 -3.22 -5.14
C ASN A 472 -4.91 -3.23 -4.55
N THR A 473 -5.58 -4.39 -4.57
CA THR A 473 -6.93 -4.55 -3.98
C THR A 473 -6.95 -5.47 -2.75
N ASP A 474 -5.86 -6.18 -2.45
CA ASP A 474 -5.75 -7.00 -1.24
C ASP A 474 -5.48 -6.13 -0.01
N MET A 475 -6.43 -6.11 0.93
CA MET A 475 -6.32 -5.37 2.18
C MET A 475 -5.18 -5.86 3.10
N ASN A 476 -4.67 -7.07 2.89
CA ASN A 476 -3.53 -7.62 3.63
C ASN A 476 -2.17 -7.24 3.03
N SER A 477 -2.15 -6.57 1.88
CA SER A 477 -0.93 -5.99 1.33
C SER A 477 -0.31 -4.98 2.30
N ASN A 478 0.95 -4.61 2.05
CA ASN A 478 1.71 -3.70 2.91
C ASN A 478 1.27 -2.23 2.74
N TRP A 479 0.01 -1.94 3.06
CA TRP A 479 -0.58 -0.61 2.98
C TRP A 479 0.09 0.35 3.96
N ALA A 480 0.45 1.52 3.46
CA ALA A 480 0.93 2.63 4.27
C ALA A 480 0.43 3.96 3.73
N ASP A 481 0.22 4.92 4.63
CA ASP A 481 0.22 6.32 4.25
C ASP A 481 1.68 6.73 4.00
N PHE A 482 1.99 7.12 2.77
CA PHE A 482 3.31 7.54 2.35
C PHE A 482 3.76 8.84 3.03
N PHE A 483 2.86 9.70 3.50
CA PHE A 483 3.25 10.86 4.32
C PHE A 483 3.94 10.44 5.62
N ASP A 484 3.49 9.34 6.25
CA ASP A 484 4.16 8.77 7.42
C ASP A 484 5.55 8.20 7.07
N LEU A 485 5.79 7.87 5.81
CA LEU A 485 7.08 7.39 5.28
C LEU A 485 7.99 8.54 4.82
N GLY A 486 7.57 9.80 5.02
CA GLY A 486 8.36 10.99 4.67
C GLY A 486 8.07 11.56 3.29
N TYR A 487 6.91 11.25 2.70
CA TYR A 487 6.44 11.88 1.48
C TYR A 487 6.26 13.38 1.70
N LYS A 488 6.51 14.18 0.67
CA LYS A 488 6.38 15.63 0.70
C LYS A 488 5.49 16.07 -0.45
N ASP A 489 4.72 17.11 -0.23
CA ASP A 489 3.78 17.65 -1.23
C ASP A 489 4.48 17.93 -2.57
N SER A 490 5.73 18.40 -2.53
CA SER A 490 6.54 18.69 -3.72
C SER A 490 6.91 17.47 -4.57
N TYR A 491 6.70 16.25 -4.08
CA TYR A 491 6.98 15.03 -4.83
C TYR A 491 5.87 14.73 -5.84
N GLY A 492 4.61 15.02 -5.48
CA GLY A 492 3.45 14.80 -6.33
C GLY A 492 3.37 15.79 -7.49
N PHE A 493 2.49 15.47 -8.42
CA PHE A 493 2.18 16.31 -9.57
C PHE A 493 0.68 16.63 -9.57
N ILE A 494 0.34 17.84 -9.99
CA ILE A 494 -1.04 18.22 -10.20
C ILE A 494 -1.23 18.81 -11.59
N TYR A 495 -2.44 18.65 -12.08
CA TYR A 495 -2.95 19.34 -13.25
C TYR A 495 -4.30 19.96 -12.93
N GLU A 496 -4.54 21.16 -13.43
CA GLU A 496 -5.83 21.83 -13.40
C GLU A 496 -6.27 22.14 -14.81
N VAL A 497 -7.55 21.93 -15.10
CA VAL A 497 -8.14 22.32 -16.38
C VAL A 497 -9.46 23.06 -16.19
N ALA A 498 -9.73 24.01 -17.09
CA ALA A 498 -11.04 24.62 -17.26
C ALA A 498 -11.51 24.41 -18.70
N ILE A 499 -12.72 23.87 -18.84
CA ILE A 499 -13.35 23.57 -20.12
C ILE A 499 -14.65 24.39 -20.21
N PRO A 500 -14.74 25.36 -21.14
CA PRO A 500 -15.96 26.14 -21.29
C PRO A 500 -17.12 25.26 -21.72
N PHE A 501 -18.27 25.37 -21.05
CA PHE A 501 -19.47 24.59 -21.35
C PHE A 501 -19.93 24.74 -22.80
N THR A 502 -19.73 25.92 -23.39
CA THR A 502 -20.03 26.19 -24.80
C THR A 502 -19.26 25.28 -25.76
N THR A 503 -18.05 24.82 -25.39
CA THR A 503 -17.26 23.88 -26.21
C THR A 503 -17.82 22.45 -26.12
N LEU A 504 -18.32 22.07 -24.95
CA LEU A 504 -19.00 20.80 -24.71
C LEU A 504 -20.41 20.78 -25.31
N GLY A 505 -21.03 21.96 -25.53
CA GLY A 505 -22.39 22.07 -26.06
C GLY A 505 -23.47 21.82 -25.00
N ILE A 506 -23.10 22.01 -23.73
CA ILE A 506 -23.99 21.96 -22.57
C ILE A 506 -23.92 23.31 -21.83
N ASP A 507 -24.59 23.40 -20.69
CA ASP A 507 -24.50 24.52 -19.77
C ASP A 507 -24.57 24.03 -18.31
N LYS A 508 -24.57 24.97 -17.37
CA LYS A 508 -24.68 24.67 -15.94
C LYS A 508 -26.00 23.96 -15.59
N ASP A 509 -27.11 24.37 -16.17
CA ASP A 509 -28.41 23.76 -15.86
C ASP A 509 -28.42 22.28 -16.28
N TYR A 510 -27.75 21.96 -17.39
CA TYR A 510 -27.57 20.59 -17.85
C TYR A 510 -26.82 19.72 -16.83
N ILE A 511 -25.66 20.16 -16.33
CA ILE A 511 -24.85 19.36 -15.39
C ILE A 511 -25.55 19.22 -14.03
N GLU A 512 -26.26 20.25 -13.57
CA GLU A 512 -27.00 20.21 -12.29
C GLU A 512 -28.28 19.36 -12.36
N THR A 513 -28.84 19.17 -13.56
CA THR A 513 -30.08 18.39 -13.75
C THR A 513 -29.82 16.95 -14.16
N ASN A 514 -28.92 16.72 -15.14
CA ASN A 514 -28.69 15.41 -15.73
C ASN A 514 -27.40 14.76 -15.21
N GLY A 515 -26.45 15.58 -14.76
CA GLY A 515 -25.09 15.15 -14.46
C GLY A 515 -24.34 14.64 -15.69
N ILE A 516 -23.05 14.39 -15.51
CA ILE A 516 -22.19 13.74 -16.51
C ILE A 516 -21.31 12.68 -15.84
N GLY A 517 -20.80 11.73 -16.61
CA GLY A 517 -19.71 10.85 -16.18
C GLY A 517 -18.35 11.41 -16.61
N ALA A 518 -17.31 11.17 -15.82
CA ALA A 518 -15.93 11.55 -16.11
C ALA A 518 -14.93 10.46 -15.70
N MET A 519 -13.90 10.29 -16.53
CA MET A 519 -12.70 9.51 -16.23
C MET A 519 -11.46 10.22 -16.76
N GLN A 520 -10.40 10.20 -15.98
CA GLN A 520 -9.07 10.64 -16.37
C GLN A 520 -8.26 9.42 -16.82
N ILE A 521 -7.53 9.55 -17.94
CA ILE A 521 -6.70 8.48 -18.51
C ILE A 521 -5.28 9.01 -18.71
N LEU A 522 -4.31 8.39 -18.04
CA LEU A 522 -2.88 8.60 -18.24
C LEU A 522 -2.38 7.64 -19.31
N THR A 523 -1.41 8.07 -20.13
CA THR A 523 -0.81 7.19 -21.13
C THR A 523 0.70 7.31 -21.15
N TYR A 524 1.36 6.25 -21.60
CA TYR A 524 2.78 6.25 -21.94
C TYR A 524 3.03 5.14 -22.95
N GLY A 525 3.53 5.48 -24.15
CA GLY A 525 3.65 4.51 -25.24
C GLY A 525 2.48 4.59 -26.22
N THR A 526 1.67 3.53 -26.31
CA THR A 526 0.50 3.36 -27.18
C THR A 526 -0.74 2.78 -26.49
N SER A 527 -0.69 2.50 -25.17
CA SER A 527 -1.86 2.17 -24.33
C SER A 527 -2.02 3.06 -23.07
N GLY A 528 -3.11 2.86 -22.34
CA GLY A 528 -3.32 3.45 -21.03
C GLY A 528 -2.22 2.99 -20.05
N MET A 529 -1.96 3.79 -19.02
CA MET A 529 -1.05 3.40 -17.94
C MET A 529 -1.72 3.45 -16.58
N ASP A 530 -2.75 4.28 -16.45
CA ASP A 530 -3.51 4.45 -15.23
C ASP A 530 -4.80 5.26 -15.54
N THR A 531 -5.81 5.12 -14.68
CA THR A 531 -7.09 5.80 -14.80
C THR A 531 -7.68 6.22 -13.46
N LEU A 532 -8.51 7.27 -13.48
CA LEU A 532 -9.35 7.67 -12.35
C LEU A 532 -10.80 7.89 -12.82
N PRO A 533 -11.79 7.09 -12.37
CA PRO A 533 -11.65 5.88 -11.56
C PRO A 533 -10.71 4.84 -12.18
N HIS A 534 -10.05 4.03 -11.34
CA HIS A 534 -9.14 2.99 -11.81
C HIS A 534 -9.91 1.85 -12.47
N ASP A 535 -9.48 1.48 -13.67
CA ASP A 535 -9.93 0.29 -14.40
C ASP A 535 -8.86 -0.81 -14.32
N PRO A 536 -9.22 -2.05 -13.97
CA PRO A 536 -8.27 -3.16 -13.87
C PRO A 536 -7.51 -3.47 -15.17
N SER A 537 -7.95 -2.99 -16.34
CA SER A 537 -7.20 -3.21 -17.58
C SER A 537 -5.83 -2.55 -17.56
N MET A 538 -5.62 -1.47 -16.79
CA MET A 538 -4.33 -0.77 -16.65
C MET A 538 -3.24 -1.61 -15.97
N LEU A 539 -3.56 -2.82 -15.52
CA LEU A 539 -2.67 -3.72 -14.79
C LEU A 539 -2.71 -5.17 -15.30
N ASP A 540 -3.40 -5.45 -16.41
CA ASP A 540 -3.62 -6.81 -16.88
C ASP A 540 -2.39 -7.46 -17.57
N CYS A 541 -1.42 -6.63 -17.97
CA CYS A 541 -0.13 -6.98 -18.54
C CYS A 541 1.05 -6.29 -17.81
N ALA A 542 0.83 -5.76 -16.59
CA ALA A 542 1.81 -4.95 -15.87
C ALA A 542 3.15 -5.66 -15.55
N ASP A 543 3.14 -6.98 -15.37
CA ASP A 543 4.31 -7.80 -15.05
C ASP A 543 4.97 -8.47 -16.29
N VAL A 544 4.56 -8.06 -17.50
CA VAL A 544 5.08 -8.57 -18.77
C VAL A 544 6.05 -7.55 -19.40
N GLU A 545 7.10 -8.05 -20.07
CA GLU A 545 8.09 -7.20 -20.75
C GLU A 545 7.49 -6.46 -21.97
N TYR A 546 7.76 -5.16 -22.05
CA TYR A 546 7.48 -4.34 -23.22
C TYR A 546 8.36 -4.74 -24.42
N SER A 547 7.76 -4.93 -25.60
CA SER A 547 8.45 -5.49 -26.77
C SER A 547 9.57 -4.61 -27.32
N TYR A 548 9.50 -3.29 -27.11
CA TYR A 548 10.53 -2.34 -27.56
C TYR A 548 11.65 -2.13 -26.54
N ASP A 549 11.37 -2.36 -25.26
CA ASP A 549 12.35 -2.26 -24.17
C ASP A 549 11.96 -3.22 -23.02
N PRO A 550 12.59 -4.39 -22.90
CA PRO A 550 12.20 -5.40 -21.92
C PRO A 550 12.45 -4.98 -20.47
N SER A 551 13.07 -3.81 -20.22
CA SER A 551 13.22 -3.29 -18.86
C SER A 551 11.94 -2.67 -18.28
N THR A 552 10.90 -2.50 -19.10
CA THR A 552 9.62 -1.90 -18.72
C THR A 552 8.41 -2.75 -19.12
N SER A 553 7.22 -2.28 -18.75
CA SER A 553 5.96 -3.03 -18.76
C SER A 553 5.24 -3.01 -20.11
N HIS A 554 4.63 -4.16 -20.47
CA HIS A 554 3.84 -4.37 -21.67
C HIS A 554 2.56 -3.52 -21.73
N GLU A 555 2.13 -2.96 -20.60
CA GLU A 555 1.07 -1.94 -20.47
C GLU A 555 1.26 -0.73 -21.39
N LYS A 556 2.44 -0.56 -21.98
CA LYS A 556 2.68 0.51 -22.96
C LYS A 556 2.12 0.19 -24.34
N GLU A 557 1.72 -1.04 -24.61
CA GLU A 557 1.37 -1.51 -25.96
C GLU A 557 0.30 -2.60 -26.01
N ASP A 558 -0.46 -2.78 -24.95
CA ASP A 558 -1.64 -3.63 -24.94
C ASP A 558 -2.90 -2.86 -25.33
N ILE A 559 -4.05 -3.54 -25.27
CA ILE A 559 -5.33 -2.92 -25.56
C ILE A 559 -6.14 -2.90 -24.28
N ASP A 560 -6.36 -1.68 -23.78
CA ASP A 560 -7.25 -1.41 -22.67
C ASP A 560 -8.69 -1.31 -23.13
N ASN A 561 -9.60 -1.96 -22.40
CA ASN A 561 -11.02 -1.74 -22.57
C ASN A 561 -11.63 -1.33 -21.24
N ILE A 562 -12.01 -0.05 -21.15
CA ILE A 562 -12.63 0.52 -19.96
C ILE A 562 -14.01 -0.11 -19.75
N THR A 563 -14.19 -0.69 -18.56
CA THR A 563 -15.37 -1.45 -18.13
C THR A 563 -15.95 -0.99 -16.80
N VAL A 564 -15.19 -0.26 -15.97
CA VAL A 564 -15.65 0.30 -14.70
C VAL A 564 -16.58 1.50 -14.90
N PRO A 565 -17.45 1.84 -13.94
CA PRO A 565 -18.25 3.06 -14.02
C PRO A 565 -17.39 4.33 -14.01
N LEU A 566 -17.83 5.34 -14.76
CA LEU A 566 -17.26 6.68 -14.70
C LEU A 566 -17.69 7.39 -13.41
N ALA A 567 -16.86 8.31 -12.92
CA ALA A 567 -17.21 9.16 -11.79
C ALA A 567 -18.27 10.20 -12.20
N ARG A 568 -19.31 10.37 -11.39
CA ARG A 568 -20.40 11.31 -11.66
C ARG A 568 -20.07 12.74 -11.22
N VAL A 569 -20.49 13.72 -12.02
CA VAL A 569 -20.37 15.15 -11.73
C VAL A 569 -21.74 15.82 -11.84
N GLY A 570 -22.06 16.68 -10.88
CA GLY A 570 -23.30 17.47 -10.84
C GLY A 570 -24.50 16.71 -10.28
N ALA A 571 -24.92 15.64 -10.94
CA ALA A 571 -26.07 14.83 -10.55
C ALA A 571 -25.86 13.33 -10.82
N LEU A 572 -26.59 12.51 -10.05
CA LEU A 572 -26.76 11.08 -10.30
C LEU A 572 -27.77 10.87 -11.45
N LEU A 573 -27.73 9.71 -12.08
CA LEU A 573 -28.72 9.33 -13.09
C LEU A 573 -30.01 8.86 -12.42
N ASP A 574 -31.12 8.97 -13.13
CA ASP A 574 -32.44 8.57 -12.62
C ASP A 574 -32.52 7.07 -12.27
N ASP A 575 -31.71 6.22 -12.91
CA ASP A 575 -31.63 4.78 -12.64
C ASP A 575 -30.50 4.39 -11.67
N THR A 576 -29.81 5.36 -11.05
CA THR A 576 -28.75 5.08 -10.09
C THR A 576 -29.30 4.31 -8.88
N VAL A 577 -28.64 3.19 -8.57
CA VAL A 577 -28.87 2.41 -7.35
C VAL A 577 -27.76 2.74 -6.35
N ILE A 578 -28.13 3.24 -5.17
CA ILE A 578 -27.18 3.55 -4.09
C ILE A 578 -27.15 2.40 -3.09
N ASN A 579 -25.95 1.87 -2.85
CA ASN A 579 -25.66 0.88 -1.82
C ASN A 579 -25.00 1.58 -0.63
N TYR A 580 -25.81 2.04 0.31
CA TYR A 580 -25.30 2.69 1.52
C TYR A 580 -24.47 1.73 2.37
N ALA A 581 -23.30 2.18 2.78
CA ALA A 581 -22.47 1.42 3.70
C ALA A 581 -23.18 1.20 5.06
N PRO A 582 -23.00 0.03 5.70
CA PRO A 582 -23.56 -0.22 7.01
C PRO A 582 -22.88 0.64 8.08
N LEU A 583 -23.56 0.83 9.21
CA LEU A 583 -22.95 1.40 10.42
C LEU A 583 -21.91 0.39 10.89
N GLU A 584 -20.67 0.83 11.01
CA GLU A 584 -19.53 -0.02 11.39
C GLU A 584 -18.76 0.62 12.53
N VAL A 585 -18.04 -0.18 13.30
CA VAL A 585 -17.20 0.32 14.40
C VAL A 585 -15.83 -0.36 14.34
N ASN A 586 -14.77 0.43 14.18
CA ASN A 586 -13.43 0.00 14.52
C ASN A 586 -13.32 -0.06 16.04
N PHE A 587 -13.03 -1.23 16.59
CA PHE A 587 -13.09 -1.48 18.03
C PHE A 587 -11.86 -2.24 18.53
N GLY A 588 -11.37 -1.85 19.71
CA GLY A 588 -10.32 -2.58 20.40
C GLY A 588 -9.66 -1.75 21.51
N ALA A 589 -8.57 -2.25 22.05
CA ALA A 589 -7.75 -1.56 23.03
C ALA A 589 -6.68 -0.67 22.37
N ASP A 590 -6.15 0.29 23.12
CA ASP A 590 -5.00 1.10 22.70
C ASP A 590 -3.66 0.37 22.78
N LEU A 591 -3.55 -0.65 23.63
CA LEU A 591 -2.38 -1.51 23.78
C LEU A 591 -2.71 -2.94 23.32
N ASN A 592 -1.73 -3.62 22.74
CA ASN A 592 -1.82 -5.04 22.39
C ASN A 592 -2.25 -5.90 23.58
N SER A 593 -3.03 -6.96 23.31
CA SER A 593 -3.28 -8.07 24.24
C SER A 593 -1.98 -8.58 24.88
N GLY A 594 -2.03 -9.07 26.12
CA GLY A 594 -0.85 -9.56 26.86
C GLY A 594 -0.27 -8.59 27.89
N GLN A 595 -1.00 -7.52 28.24
CA GLN A 595 -0.56 -6.56 29.27
C GLN A 595 -0.72 -7.12 30.68
N SER A 596 0.19 -6.80 31.60
CA SER A 596 0.11 -7.25 32.99
C SER A 596 -1.15 -6.73 33.71
N ALA A 597 -1.65 -7.51 34.68
CA ALA A 597 -2.73 -7.06 35.55
C ALA A 597 -2.34 -5.77 36.29
N GLY A 598 -3.27 -4.82 36.40
CA GLY A 598 -3.04 -3.49 36.94
C GLY A 598 -2.63 -2.43 35.90
N THR A 599 -2.29 -2.83 34.67
CA THR A 599 -2.07 -1.88 33.56
C THR A 599 -3.38 -1.25 33.14
N SER A 600 -3.40 0.08 32.97
CA SER A 600 -4.58 0.77 32.45
C SER A 600 -4.67 0.59 30.93
N ILE A 601 -5.80 0.06 30.46
CA ILE A 601 -6.11 -0.22 29.06
C ILE A 601 -7.25 0.71 28.64
N ASN A 602 -7.03 1.51 27.61
CA ASN A 602 -8.09 2.35 27.06
C ASN A 602 -8.80 1.60 25.92
N ILE A 603 -9.99 1.11 26.20
CA ILE A 603 -10.85 0.48 25.20
C ILE A 603 -11.49 1.60 24.38
N LYS A 604 -11.32 1.55 23.06
CA LYS A 604 -11.70 2.59 22.12
C LYS A 604 -12.67 2.03 21.06
N ALA A 605 -13.53 2.91 20.58
CA ALA A 605 -14.41 2.68 19.46
C ALA A 605 -14.32 3.88 18.51
N GLU A 606 -14.37 3.62 17.21
CA GLU A 606 -14.49 4.63 16.18
C GLU A 606 -15.55 4.18 15.19
N ALA A 607 -16.64 4.93 15.09
CA ALA A 607 -17.79 4.53 14.27
C ALA A 607 -17.75 5.20 12.90
N TYR A 608 -18.17 4.47 11.88
CA TYR A 608 -18.22 4.88 10.49
C TYR A 608 -19.65 4.77 9.96
N ASN A 609 -20.00 5.59 8.97
CA ASN A 609 -21.31 5.55 8.29
C ASN A 609 -22.51 5.69 9.25
N SER A 610 -22.37 6.52 10.28
CA SER A 610 -23.42 6.79 11.27
C SER A 610 -24.30 7.97 10.90
N THR A 611 -25.58 7.91 11.28
CA THR A 611 -26.48 9.07 11.22
C THR A 611 -26.56 9.79 12.56
N GLY A 612 -26.20 11.07 12.59
CA GLY A 612 -26.39 11.93 13.77
C GLY A 612 -25.43 11.61 14.92
N ASP A 613 -25.89 11.83 16.15
CA ASP A 613 -25.13 11.57 17.37
C ASP A 613 -25.14 10.06 17.70
N LEU A 614 -24.09 9.58 18.35
CA LEU A 614 -23.88 8.18 18.72
C LEU A 614 -23.94 7.98 20.25
N GLU A 615 -24.56 6.89 20.68
CA GLU A 615 -24.45 6.32 22.03
C GLU A 615 -23.65 5.01 21.98
N TYR A 616 -22.68 4.86 22.88
CA TYR A 616 -21.84 3.69 23.03
C TYR A 616 -22.11 2.97 24.34
N GLU A 617 -22.31 1.66 24.28
CA GLU A 617 -22.40 0.77 25.43
C GLU A 617 -21.22 -0.21 25.44
N PHE A 618 -20.23 0.01 26.30
CA PHE A 618 -19.09 -0.88 26.49
C PHE A 618 -19.44 -1.97 27.49
N SER A 619 -19.04 -3.21 27.19
CA SER A 619 -19.19 -4.36 28.07
C SER A 619 -17.90 -5.18 28.18
N ILE A 620 -17.73 -5.83 29.33
CA ILE A 620 -16.64 -6.77 29.59
C ILE A 620 -17.27 -8.09 30.05
N ASN A 621 -16.98 -9.18 29.35
CA ASN A 621 -17.57 -10.50 29.58
C ASN A 621 -19.11 -10.45 29.61
N GLY A 622 -19.70 -9.67 28.69
CA GLY A 622 -21.14 -9.48 28.57
C GLY A 622 -21.78 -8.56 29.62
N LYS A 623 -21.00 -7.99 30.54
CA LYS A 623 -21.51 -7.04 31.55
C LYS A 623 -21.23 -5.60 31.12
N SER A 624 -22.29 -4.80 30.98
CA SER A 624 -22.21 -3.36 30.69
C SER A 624 -21.42 -2.63 31.78
N VAL A 625 -20.39 -1.88 31.36
CA VAL A 625 -19.49 -1.09 32.22
C VAL A 625 -19.64 0.42 32.00
N GLN A 626 -20.06 0.83 30.80
CA GLN A 626 -20.32 2.23 30.46
C GLN A 626 -21.39 2.31 29.37
N LYS A 627 -22.36 3.23 29.53
CA LYS A 627 -23.30 3.63 28.48
C LYS A 627 -23.36 5.15 28.39
N SER A 628 -22.84 5.73 27.31
CA SER A 628 -22.70 7.18 27.16
C SER A 628 -22.37 7.58 25.71
N SER A 629 -22.24 8.86 25.41
CA SER A 629 -21.71 9.36 24.14
C SER A 629 -20.16 9.31 24.03
N SER A 630 -19.46 8.81 25.06
CA SER A 630 -18.00 8.65 25.02
C SER A 630 -17.62 7.42 24.21
N ALA A 631 -16.81 7.58 23.17
CA ALA A 631 -16.30 6.50 22.31
C ALA A 631 -15.08 5.77 22.92
N SER A 632 -14.89 5.86 24.24
CA SER A 632 -13.82 5.16 24.94
C SER A 632 -14.17 4.89 26.40
N TYR A 633 -13.53 3.86 26.97
CA TYR A 633 -13.64 3.46 28.36
C TYR A 633 -12.27 3.02 28.88
N LEU A 634 -11.81 3.66 29.97
CA LEU A 634 -10.57 3.29 30.64
C LEU A 634 -10.83 2.13 31.60
N TRP A 635 -10.19 0.99 31.34
CA TRP A 635 -10.29 -0.23 32.12
C TRP A 635 -8.96 -0.56 32.80
N THR A 636 -8.99 -1.11 34.01
CA THR A 636 -7.80 -1.60 34.71
C THR A 636 -8.10 -2.98 35.27
N PRO A 637 -7.73 -4.07 34.57
CA PRO A 637 -7.95 -5.43 35.05
C PRO A 637 -7.15 -5.69 36.32
N SER A 638 -7.78 -6.27 37.34
CA SER A 638 -7.09 -6.70 38.57
C SER A 638 -6.58 -8.14 38.52
N GLU A 639 -7.10 -8.94 37.59
CA GLU A 639 -6.80 -10.37 37.46
C GLU A 639 -6.31 -10.69 36.05
N THR A 640 -5.41 -11.66 35.95
CA THR A 640 -5.00 -12.23 34.67
C THR A 640 -6.11 -13.09 34.09
N GLY A 641 -6.07 -13.33 32.77
CA GLY A 641 -7.04 -14.15 32.06
C GLY A 641 -7.49 -13.52 30.75
N THR A 642 -8.32 -14.24 30.02
CA THR A 642 -8.90 -13.79 28.76
C THR A 642 -10.27 -13.15 29.01
N TYR A 643 -10.47 -11.97 28.44
CA TYR A 643 -11.68 -11.17 28.55
C TYR A 643 -12.26 -10.95 27.17
N GLN A 644 -13.58 -11.03 27.06
CA GLN A 644 -14.31 -10.54 25.89
C GLN A 644 -14.65 -9.07 26.12
N LEU A 645 -14.00 -8.19 25.38
CA LEU A 645 -14.36 -6.77 25.31
C LEU A 645 -15.42 -6.61 24.22
N SER A 646 -16.43 -5.78 24.43
CA SER A 646 -17.40 -5.44 23.40
C SER A 646 -17.90 -4.00 23.50
N VAL A 647 -18.34 -3.46 22.36
CA VAL A 647 -19.05 -2.18 22.28
C VAL A 647 -20.28 -2.32 21.40
N THR A 648 -21.40 -1.75 21.84
CA THR A 648 -22.56 -1.51 20.99
C THR A 648 -22.64 -0.02 20.69
N ALA A 649 -22.54 0.38 19.43
CA ALA A 649 -22.79 1.74 18.97
C ALA A 649 -24.21 1.84 18.40
N THR A 650 -24.96 2.86 18.81
CA THR A 650 -26.32 3.14 18.31
C THR A 650 -26.39 4.57 17.81
N ASP A 651 -26.85 4.74 16.57
CA ASP A 651 -27.00 6.06 15.94
C ASP A 651 -28.37 6.71 16.22
N SER A 652 -28.56 7.92 15.70
CA SER A 652 -29.79 8.69 15.93
C SER A 652 -31.03 8.13 15.23
N ASP A 653 -30.84 7.27 14.23
CA ASP A 653 -31.93 6.56 13.54
C ASP A 653 -32.32 5.25 14.26
N GLY A 654 -31.59 4.90 15.33
CA GLY A 654 -31.80 3.67 16.11
C GLY A 654 -31.14 2.44 15.50
N LYS A 655 -30.25 2.60 14.51
CA LYS A 655 -29.42 1.51 13.98
C LYS A 655 -28.30 1.23 14.98
N SER A 656 -28.10 -0.05 15.28
CA SER A 656 -27.06 -0.47 16.22
C SER A 656 -26.15 -1.52 15.60
N VAL A 657 -24.86 -1.44 15.92
CA VAL A 657 -23.85 -2.46 15.62
C VAL A 657 -23.11 -2.83 16.90
N THR A 658 -22.77 -4.11 17.07
CA THR A 658 -22.01 -4.60 18.21
C THR A 658 -20.75 -5.27 17.72
N GLU A 659 -19.61 -4.80 18.21
CA GLU A 659 -18.30 -5.38 17.93
C GLU A 659 -17.69 -5.98 19.18
N SER A 660 -16.85 -6.99 19.02
CA SER A 660 -16.25 -7.73 20.12
C SER A 660 -14.83 -8.19 19.79
N VAL A 661 -13.90 -8.02 20.73
CA VAL A 661 -12.52 -8.52 20.61
C VAL A 661 -12.13 -9.33 21.84
N SER A 662 -11.37 -10.40 21.62
CA SER A 662 -10.70 -11.15 22.70
C SER A 662 -9.50 -10.34 23.19
N TYR A 663 -9.31 -10.27 24.50
CA TYR A 663 -8.19 -9.54 25.12
C TYR A 663 -7.64 -10.32 26.32
N THR A 664 -6.37 -10.68 26.27
CA THR A 664 -5.71 -11.40 27.37
C THR A 664 -4.91 -10.45 28.25
N VAL A 665 -5.03 -10.64 29.58
CA VAL A 665 -4.28 -9.92 30.61
C VAL A 665 -3.34 -10.89 31.30
N GLY A 666 -2.08 -10.49 31.48
CA GLY A 666 -0.97 -11.37 31.80
C GLY A 666 -0.27 -11.85 30.53
N ALA A 667 0.78 -12.66 30.68
CA ALA A 667 1.46 -13.23 29.53
C ALA A 667 0.44 -13.89 28.58
N ALA A 668 0.58 -13.64 27.27
CA ALA A 668 -0.04 -14.48 26.26
C ALA A 668 0.27 -15.94 26.64
N GLN A 669 -0.73 -16.82 26.61
CA GLN A 669 -0.49 -18.23 26.95
C GLN A 669 0.78 -18.71 26.27
N GLU A 670 1.65 -19.37 27.03
CA GLU A 670 2.89 -19.93 26.52
C GLU A 670 2.62 -20.66 25.20
N THR A 671 3.34 -20.28 24.15
CA THR A 671 3.32 -21.00 22.88
C THR A 671 4.05 -22.30 23.12
N HIS A 672 3.30 -23.39 23.25
CA HIS A 672 3.87 -24.71 23.43
C HIS A 672 4.17 -25.34 22.07
N GLU A 673 5.42 -25.77 21.88
CA GLU A 673 5.82 -26.50 20.68
C GLU A 673 5.20 -27.91 20.69
N LEU A 674 4.93 -28.48 19.51
CA LEU A 674 4.54 -29.88 19.41
C LEU A 674 5.60 -30.73 20.10
N GLY A 675 5.21 -31.51 21.11
CA GLY A 675 6.12 -32.27 21.97
C GLY A 675 6.44 -31.63 23.33
N ASP A 676 6.11 -30.37 23.60
CA ASP A 676 6.19 -29.75 24.93
C ASP A 676 4.94 -30.12 25.74
N VAL A 677 4.93 -31.33 26.28
CA VAL A 677 3.76 -31.92 26.95
C VAL A 677 3.70 -31.49 28.41
N ASN A 678 4.85 -31.21 29.00
CA ASN A 678 4.94 -30.77 30.39
C ASN A 678 4.72 -29.26 30.56
N LEU A 679 4.68 -28.51 29.45
CA LEU A 679 4.39 -27.07 29.39
C LEU A 679 5.48 -26.24 30.08
N ASP A 680 6.75 -26.64 29.99
CA ASP A 680 7.89 -25.87 30.50
C ASP A 680 8.60 -25.06 29.39
N GLY A 681 8.05 -25.08 28.18
CA GLY A 681 8.55 -24.34 27.02
C GLY A 681 9.79 -24.98 26.39
N VAL A 682 10.15 -26.21 26.77
CA VAL A 682 11.31 -26.93 26.22
C VAL A 682 10.90 -28.37 25.91
N VAL A 683 10.96 -28.76 24.63
CA VAL A 683 10.81 -30.18 24.25
C VAL A 683 12.07 -30.93 24.70
N ASP A 684 11.98 -31.72 25.77
CA ASP A 684 13.07 -32.54 26.29
C ASP A 684 12.62 -33.93 26.76
N ILE A 685 13.51 -34.66 27.44
CA ILE A 685 13.22 -36.03 27.91
C ILE A 685 12.11 -36.07 28.97
N LYS A 686 11.82 -34.95 29.63
CA LYS A 686 10.72 -34.82 30.59
C LYS A 686 9.37 -34.90 29.88
N ASP A 687 9.23 -34.40 28.66
CA ASP A 687 7.98 -34.53 27.89
C ASP A 687 7.71 -35.95 27.46
N ALA A 688 8.73 -36.64 26.96
CA ALA A 688 8.63 -38.07 26.67
C ALA A 688 8.26 -38.87 27.94
N THR A 689 8.78 -38.46 29.10
CA THR A 689 8.43 -39.06 30.40
C THR A 689 6.98 -38.76 30.77
N GLU A 690 6.47 -37.56 30.47
CA GLU A 690 5.11 -37.16 30.76
C GLU A 690 4.10 -37.93 29.91
N ILE A 691 4.37 -38.12 28.60
CA ILE A 691 3.58 -39.00 27.72
C ILE A 691 3.56 -40.44 28.26
N GLN A 692 4.71 -40.95 28.72
CA GLN A 692 4.78 -42.31 29.30
C GLN A 692 3.92 -42.44 30.56
N LYS A 693 3.93 -41.44 31.45
CA LYS A 693 3.06 -41.42 32.64
C LYS A 693 1.58 -41.39 32.26
N TYR A 694 1.21 -40.63 31.23
CA TYR A 694 -0.15 -40.59 30.71
C TYR A 694 -0.58 -41.95 30.15
N CYS A 695 0.28 -42.62 29.38
CA CYS A 695 0.01 -43.95 28.81
C CYS A 695 -0.23 -45.04 29.87
N VAL A 696 0.26 -44.85 31.10
CA VAL A 696 0.04 -45.76 32.25
C VAL A 696 -0.94 -45.19 33.28
N GLU A 697 -1.73 -44.18 32.92
CA GLU A 697 -2.78 -43.57 33.75
C GLU A 697 -2.28 -42.96 35.08
N LEU A 698 -0.99 -42.60 35.16
CA LEU A 698 -0.42 -41.92 36.34
C LEU A 698 -0.73 -40.42 36.36
N VAL A 699 -1.02 -39.84 35.19
CA VAL A 699 -1.43 -38.45 35.00
C VAL A 699 -2.54 -38.38 33.95
N SER A 700 -3.26 -37.25 33.91
CA SER A 700 -4.30 -36.98 32.90
C SER A 700 -3.96 -35.70 32.15
N PHE A 701 -4.13 -35.70 30.83
CA PHE A 701 -3.89 -34.53 29.98
C PHE A 701 -5.17 -33.74 29.71
N ASN A 702 -5.01 -32.43 29.61
CA ASN A 702 -6.03 -31.53 29.07
C ASN A 702 -6.01 -31.54 27.52
N ALA A 703 -6.93 -30.82 26.88
CA ALA A 703 -7.05 -30.81 25.42
C ALA A 703 -5.78 -30.29 24.70
N LEU A 704 -5.11 -29.30 25.27
CA LEU A 704 -3.86 -28.75 24.75
C LEU A 704 -2.72 -29.77 24.84
N GLN A 705 -2.49 -30.35 26.02
CA GLN A 705 -1.47 -31.39 26.21
C GLN A 705 -1.72 -32.62 25.35
N LEU A 706 -2.97 -33.00 25.12
CA LEU A 706 -3.31 -34.09 24.17
C LEU A 706 -2.92 -33.74 22.74
N SER A 707 -3.12 -32.49 22.31
CA SER A 707 -2.72 -32.04 20.97
C SER A 707 -1.21 -31.91 20.79
N LEU A 708 -0.47 -31.57 21.86
CA LEU A 708 0.98 -31.46 21.85
C LEU A 708 1.66 -32.82 21.98
N ALA A 709 1.01 -33.78 22.64
CA ALA A 709 1.54 -35.13 22.87
C ALA A 709 1.37 -36.08 21.67
N ASP A 710 0.52 -35.77 20.70
CA ASP A 710 0.40 -36.51 19.43
C ASP A 710 1.52 -36.08 18.46
N PHE A 711 2.76 -36.37 18.85
CA PHE A 711 3.97 -35.90 18.19
C PHE A 711 4.12 -36.50 16.79
N ASN A 712 3.68 -37.75 16.60
CA ASN A 712 3.73 -38.42 15.30
C ASN A 712 2.52 -38.10 14.39
N LYS A 713 1.52 -37.38 14.92
CA LYS A 713 0.29 -36.96 14.23
C LYS A 713 -0.57 -38.13 13.72
N ASP A 714 -0.60 -39.24 14.44
CA ASP A 714 -1.43 -40.40 14.10
C ASP A 714 -2.85 -40.33 14.71
N GLY A 715 -3.11 -39.30 15.52
CA GLY A 715 -4.40 -39.06 16.18
C GLY A 715 -4.55 -39.78 17.52
N SER A 716 -3.52 -40.46 18.02
CA SER A 716 -3.52 -41.22 19.28
C SER A 716 -2.25 -41.00 20.10
N VAL A 717 -2.39 -40.40 21.29
CA VAL A 717 -1.25 -40.24 22.21
C VAL A 717 -0.84 -41.58 22.83
N THR A 718 0.31 -42.12 22.43
CA THR A 718 0.84 -43.41 22.87
C THR A 718 2.34 -43.35 23.20
N VAL A 719 2.93 -44.49 23.61
CA VAL A 719 4.38 -44.58 23.83
C VAL A 719 5.20 -44.36 22.56
N SER A 720 4.56 -44.46 21.38
CA SER A 720 5.17 -44.15 20.09
C SER A 720 5.57 -42.67 20.02
N ASP A 721 4.72 -41.76 20.49
CA ASP A 721 5.00 -40.32 20.54
C ASP A 721 6.17 -40.01 21.45
N ALA A 722 6.20 -40.63 22.64
CA ALA A 722 7.35 -40.51 23.55
C ALA A 722 8.66 -40.99 22.90
N THR A 723 8.59 -42.03 22.07
CA THR A 723 9.74 -42.57 21.34
C THR A 723 10.19 -41.64 20.21
N GLU A 724 9.26 -40.99 19.52
CA GLU A 724 9.59 -40.00 18.49
C GLU A 724 10.20 -38.73 19.09
N ILE A 725 9.68 -38.25 20.23
CA ILE A 725 10.34 -37.17 21.00
C ILE A 725 11.77 -37.58 21.35
N GLN A 726 11.98 -38.79 21.89
CA GLN A 726 13.32 -39.27 22.21
C GLN A 726 14.26 -39.35 21.00
N ARG A 727 13.74 -39.68 19.80
CA ARG A 727 14.52 -39.69 18.56
C ARG A 727 14.85 -38.27 18.10
N PHE A 728 13.88 -37.37 18.17
CA PHE A 728 14.06 -35.95 17.86
C PHE A 728 15.16 -35.30 18.72
N LEU A 729 15.30 -35.71 19.99
CA LEU A 729 16.33 -35.17 20.89
C LEU A 729 17.76 -35.67 20.61
N VAL A 730 17.94 -36.70 19.79
CA VAL A 730 19.25 -37.30 19.48
C VAL A 730 19.61 -37.23 17.99
N SER A 731 18.75 -36.62 17.16
CA SER A 731 19.01 -36.24 15.78
C SER A 731 19.59 -34.84 15.71
#